data_AF-A0A0D2CKJ6-F1
#
_entry.id   AF-A0A0D2CKJ6-F1
#
_cell.length_a   1.000
_cell.length_b   1.000
_cell.length_c   1.000
_cell.angle_alpha   90.00
_cell.angle_beta   90.00
_cell.angle_gamma   90.00
#
_symmetry.space_group_name_H-M   'P 1'
#
loop_
_entity.id
_entity.type
_entity.pdbx_description
1 polymer ?
#
loop_
_entity_poly.entity_id
_entity_poly.type
_entity_poly.pdbx_seq_one_letter_code
_entity_poly.pdbx_strand_id
1 'polypeptide(L)'
;MDVILNVFNHDLPSNLPVNMHNAPDSLQGDSRCIYGSRVLWPMFLCALNIEVNFMVLEQHFCETTIDHLVWRQMCQKPTVQSKLLCALRVRNEPQQRPPPRDGTPRQHTWSEVRPSVAGAVLTTRRLRIWTKYPQGNTNLSCKDIVTSSSVQLKPLETSLPRTMTSGQIPRDEPPYTLQSEARRIYEAIVTDPRLKLPEEVKGLRDRVHFTGDETDPFFPVPFKAAESQAGLLGYIGLLALTIAEDRYGIEQECQIDVSQALLNGLGALFVRHEGEWLSGSPKMMAAVQRWDHGMTRELYRQLATNIYKSKDGRWYSLHGNMNPTPLLEMLNLPQHNEKNLTWPQIIDLYSKVVGDINSQLLDDWSNNVYRTPGTLCLEKEEFESTPQGKAIRDEPYYNLVPQHHYTQPSVAWDKVSFDPADCRPLSGIKVLDLSRAIAAPTIGRVCAALGATVIRVSCSKNTELPITLIDGCIGKTSVDIDLKTFDGRKKLLELIEDADVFIDGYRPAVMEHLGFGRDAVLGLVAKRDRGLVYCQENCYGWKGPWTTRPGWAQIADTVCGIGMDIGRFHGYDEPHIFPGPNADYLTGHAGAAGVLHGLYLRSRQGGSYVVQCSLVVSNMQMQSYGKYTEEQQVPLKARNKDLVGRIRHYDEIVSHGRNENVIRGFIANRGFENAIKKEYYQKVDGSMWGLGDLDLVKLALEFQACGSPADSEAMRTDWHIGPCPPGYHLPKWERKENENFEPIQPTQSGSE
;
A
#
# COMPACT_ATOMS: atom_id res chain seq x y z
N MET A 1 1.87 19.09 -35.65
CA MET A 1 1.72 18.80 -34.22
C MET A 1 0.43 18.00 -33.95
N ASP A 2 -0.06 17.26 -34.96
CA ASP A 2 -1.48 16.89 -35.10
C ASP A 2 -1.66 15.37 -35.30
N VAL A 3 -0.79 14.58 -34.65
CA VAL A 3 -0.75 13.10 -34.76
C VAL A 3 -0.68 12.42 -33.38
N ILE A 4 -0.60 13.18 -32.28
CA ILE A 4 -0.54 12.63 -30.91
C ILE A 4 -1.50 13.38 -29.98
N LEU A 5 -2.79 13.35 -30.34
CA LEU A 5 -3.92 13.68 -29.44
C LEU A 5 -5.00 12.56 -29.39
N ASN A 6 -4.97 11.58 -30.31
CA ASN A 6 -5.91 10.44 -30.34
C ASN A 6 -5.50 9.30 -29.36
N VAL A 7 -5.02 9.66 -28.16
CA VAL A 7 -4.81 8.72 -27.04
C VAL A 7 -5.96 8.85 -26.00
N PHE A 8 -6.95 9.70 -26.27
CA PHE A 8 -8.15 9.90 -25.45
C PHE A 8 -9.44 10.10 -26.28
N ASN A 9 -9.45 9.70 -27.56
CA ASN A 9 -10.66 9.60 -28.39
C ASN A 9 -10.46 8.55 -29.49
N HIS A 10 -11.48 7.73 -29.73
CA HIS A 10 -11.45 6.62 -30.68
C HIS A 10 -11.47 7.07 -32.15
N ASP A 11 -11.04 6.17 -33.04
CA ASP A 11 -11.46 6.13 -34.45
C ASP A 11 -11.99 4.73 -34.81
N LEU A 12 -13.21 4.69 -35.38
CA LEU A 12 -13.73 3.51 -36.09
C LEU A 12 -13.43 3.65 -37.59
N PRO A 13 -13.19 2.56 -38.34
CA PRO A 13 -12.68 2.64 -39.71
C PRO A 13 -13.70 3.22 -40.70
N SER A 14 -13.49 4.47 -41.10
CA SER A 14 -14.31 5.16 -42.10
C SER A 14 -13.97 4.72 -43.54
N ASN A 15 -14.70 3.76 -44.12
CA ASN A 15 -14.64 3.47 -45.56
C ASN A 15 -15.87 2.69 -46.11
N LEU A 16 -17.01 3.37 -46.23
CA LEU A 16 -18.08 3.00 -47.18
C LEU A 16 -18.67 4.28 -47.80
N PRO A 17 -19.08 4.27 -49.08
CA PRO A 17 -19.39 5.48 -49.82
C PRO A 17 -20.78 6.05 -49.53
N VAL A 18 -20.89 7.39 -49.60
CA VAL A 18 -22.16 8.11 -49.60
C VAL A 18 -22.97 7.74 -50.83
N ASN A 19 -24.26 7.43 -50.64
CA ASN A 19 -25.24 7.46 -51.71
C ASN A 19 -26.53 8.08 -51.16
N MET A 20 -26.89 9.26 -51.64
CA MET A 20 -28.15 9.92 -51.26
C MET A 20 -29.31 9.27 -52.02
N HIS A 21 -30.43 8.97 -51.36
CA HIS A 21 -31.76 9.28 -51.90
C HIS A 21 -32.90 9.02 -50.90
N ASN A 22 -33.88 9.93 -50.92
CA ASN A 22 -35.29 9.76 -50.52
C ASN A 22 -35.64 9.52 -49.04
N ALA A 23 -36.22 10.56 -48.42
CA ALA A 23 -37.27 10.40 -47.40
C ALA A 23 -38.59 9.94 -48.07
N PRO A 24 -39.61 9.59 -47.27
CA PRO A 24 -40.75 10.51 -47.17
C PRO A 24 -41.34 10.66 -45.75
N ASP A 25 -42.24 11.64 -45.63
CA ASP A 25 -42.92 12.09 -44.41
C ASP A 25 -43.90 11.08 -43.78
N SER A 26 -44.29 11.29 -42.51
CA SER A 26 -45.67 11.75 -42.17
C SER A 26 -45.98 11.74 -40.66
N LEU A 27 -47.12 12.36 -40.29
CA LEU A 27 -47.78 12.41 -38.97
C LEU A 27 -47.01 13.20 -37.87
N GLN A 28 -47.40 14.42 -37.45
CA GLN A 28 -48.70 15.02 -37.05
C GLN A 28 -49.30 14.47 -35.74
N GLY A 29 -49.56 15.38 -34.79
CA GLY A 29 -50.26 15.13 -33.52
C GLY A 29 -50.13 16.32 -32.55
N ASP A 30 -51.21 17.08 -32.35
CA ASP A 30 -51.37 18.24 -31.44
C ASP A 30 -50.78 18.03 -30.02
N SER A 31 -50.17 19.01 -29.32
CA SER A 31 -50.63 20.36 -28.89
C SER A 31 -51.70 20.33 -27.77
N ARG A 32 -51.86 21.31 -26.85
CA ARG A 32 -51.41 22.72 -26.78
C ARG A 32 -51.50 23.27 -25.34
N CYS A 33 -50.47 24.00 -24.86
CA CYS A 33 -50.54 25.07 -23.82
C CYS A 33 -49.11 25.67 -23.65
N ILE A 34 -48.74 26.96 -23.80
CA ILE A 34 -49.42 28.28 -23.70
C ILE A 34 -49.77 28.65 -22.25
N TYR A 35 -49.25 29.74 -21.64
CA TYR A 35 -48.22 30.76 -21.97
C TYR A 35 -47.69 31.31 -20.60
N GLY A 36 -46.49 31.88 -20.43
CA GLY A 36 -45.36 32.09 -21.34
C GLY A 36 -44.46 33.26 -20.88
N SER A 37 -43.34 33.48 -21.59
CA SER A 37 -42.50 34.72 -21.62
C SER A 37 -41.73 35.15 -20.35
N ARG A 38 -40.56 35.83 -20.37
CA ARG A 38 -39.46 36.17 -21.33
C ARG A 38 -38.29 36.75 -20.47
N VAL A 39 -37.05 37.06 -20.89
CA VAL A 39 -36.41 37.23 -22.21
C VAL A 39 -34.86 36.96 -22.15
N LEU A 40 -34.30 36.40 -23.24
CA LEU A 40 -32.94 36.50 -23.81
C LEU A 40 -31.61 36.42 -22.99
N TRP A 41 -30.79 35.47 -23.45
CA TRP A 41 -29.30 35.43 -23.49
C TRP A 41 -28.76 36.43 -24.56
N PRO A 42 -27.44 36.71 -24.65
CA PRO A 42 -26.59 35.84 -25.47
C PRO A 42 -25.16 35.60 -24.93
N MET A 43 -24.41 34.79 -25.66
CA MET A 43 -23.09 34.25 -25.34
C MET A 43 -21.98 34.69 -26.32
N PHE A 44 -20.73 34.61 -25.83
CA PHE A 44 -19.47 34.37 -26.56
C PHE A 44 -18.97 35.32 -27.67
N LEU A 45 -17.74 35.82 -27.46
CA LEU A 45 -16.58 35.97 -28.38
C LEU A 45 -15.55 36.88 -27.67
N CYS A 46 -14.23 36.74 -27.78
CA CYS A 46 -13.37 35.76 -28.45
C CYS A 46 -12.03 35.64 -27.68
N ALA A 47 -11.18 34.65 -27.99
CA ALA A 47 -9.82 34.53 -27.44
C ALA A 47 -8.76 35.08 -28.41
N LEU A 48 -7.67 35.67 -27.90
CA LEU A 48 -6.36 35.75 -28.58
C LEU A 48 -5.21 36.26 -27.68
N ASN A 49 -4.06 35.63 -27.85
CA ASN A 49 -2.69 35.86 -27.35
C ASN A 49 -2.24 37.30 -26.98
N ILE A 50 -1.32 37.42 -26.01
CA ILE A 50 0.11 37.88 -26.19
C ILE A 50 0.80 38.07 -24.83
N GLU A 51 2.10 37.74 -24.74
CA GLU A 51 2.97 38.13 -23.60
C GLU A 51 3.37 39.61 -23.66
N VAL A 52 3.27 40.34 -22.55
CA VAL A 52 3.95 41.65 -22.39
C VAL A 52 4.53 41.76 -20.98
N ASN A 53 5.85 41.94 -20.89
CA ASN A 53 6.53 42.34 -19.64
C ASN A 53 6.20 43.80 -19.31
N PHE A 54 5.91 44.10 -18.04
CA PHE A 54 6.12 45.46 -17.50
C PHE A 54 6.55 45.45 -16.04
N MET A 55 7.45 46.38 -15.71
CA MET A 55 8.03 46.57 -14.37
C MET A 55 7.28 47.66 -13.58
N VAL A 56 7.22 47.43 -12.26
CA VAL A 56 7.37 48.42 -11.16
C VAL A 56 6.58 49.74 -11.22
N LEU A 57 5.72 49.95 -10.23
CA LEU A 57 5.76 51.18 -9.41
C LEU A 57 5.07 50.97 -8.03
N GLU A 58 5.51 51.74 -7.04
CA GLU A 58 5.03 51.68 -5.65
C GLU A 58 3.97 52.73 -5.34
N GLN A 59 3.04 52.41 -4.43
CA GLN A 59 2.51 53.30 -3.37
C GLN A 59 1.65 52.44 -2.42
N HIS A 60 2.07 52.13 -1.20
CA HIS A 60 2.08 52.99 -0.01
C HIS A 60 0.76 53.73 0.26
N PHE A 61 -0.06 53.15 1.16
CA PHE A 61 -0.86 53.88 2.14
C PHE A 61 -0.86 53.10 3.46
N CYS A 62 -1.02 53.79 4.59
CA CYS A 62 -0.84 53.25 5.94
C CYS A 62 -2.01 53.62 6.86
N GLU A 63 -2.05 52.98 8.03
CA GLU A 63 -2.92 53.27 9.19
C GLU A 63 -4.43 52.99 8.98
N THR A 64 -5.24 52.72 10.03
CA THR A 64 -4.99 52.87 11.49
C THR A 64 -5.53 51.68 12.31
N THR A 65 -4.96 51.49 13.51
CA THR A 65 -5.37 50.50 14.52
C THR A 65 -6.67 50.90 15.26
N ILE A 66 -7.53 49.93 15.56
CA ILE A 66 -8.45 49.98 16.72
C ILE A 66 -8.41 48.64 17.46
N ASP A 67 -8.03 48.67 18.73
CA ASP A 67 -8.21 47.57 19.68
C ASP A 67 -9.70 47.37 20.02
N HIS A 68 -10.11 46.14 20.29
CA HIS A 68 -11.03 45.91 21.41
C HIS A 68 -10.93 44.50 21.99
N LEU A 69 -10.49 44.43 23.25
CA LEU A 69 -10.61 43.25 24.09
C LEU A 69 -12.04 43.14 24.69
N VAL A 70 -12.33 41.99 25.30
CA VAL A 70 -13.54 41.66 26.10
C VAL A 70 -14.82 41.33 25.32
N TRP A 71 -15.02 40.02 25.08
CA TRP A 71 -16.23 39.37 25.56
C TRP A 71 -15.96 37.91 25.98
N ARG A 72 -16.09 37.61 27.28
CA ARG A 72 -15.87 36.26 27.83
C ARG A 72 -16.78 36.01 29.03
N GLN A 73 -18.07 35.75 28.79
CA GLN A 73 -18.96 35.09 29.75
C GLN A 73 -20.28 34.62 29.11
N MET A 74 -20.94 33.69 29.80
CA MET A 74 -22.12 32.91 29.37
C MET A 74 -21.82 31.92 28.22
N CYS A 75 -22.31 30.66 28.22
CA CYS A 75 -23.25 30.01 29.14
C CYS A 75 -22.61 28.87 29.94
N GLN A 76 -23.15 28.59 31.13
CA GLN A 76 -22.91 27.34 31.87
C GLN A 76 -24.01 26.30 31.58
N LYS A 77 -23.77 25.05 32.00
CA LYS A 77 -24.70 23.91 31.84
C LYS A 77 -25.96 24.06 32.71
N PRO A 78 -26.95 23.18 32.53
CA PRO A 78 -27.23 22.24 33.62
C PRO A 78 -27.09 20.76 33.21
N THR A 79 -26.93 19.91 34.22
CA THR A 79 -26.77 18.45 34.11
C THR A 79 -28.09 17.71 34.37
N VAL A 80 -28.31 16.58 33.69
CA VAL A 80 -29.20 15.52 34.17
C VAL A 80 -28.47 14.18 34.10
N GLN A 81 -28.52 13.41 35.19
CA GLN A 81 -28.18 11.98 35.19
C GLN A 81 -29.46 11.17 35.01
N SER A 82 -29.41 10.09 34.24
CA SER A 82 -30.39 9.00 34.34
C SER A 82 -29.64 7.65 34.38
N LYS A 83 -29.98 6.84 35.38
CA LYS A 83 -29.54 5.44 35.48
C LYS A 83 -30.58 4.57 34.79
N LEU A 84 -30.15 3.53 34.09
CA LEU A 84 -30.96 2.32 33.97
C LEU A 84 -30.09 1.09 34.22
N LEU A 85 -30.43 0.34 35.26
CA LEU A 85 -29.94 -1.01 35.51
C LEU A 85 -30.90 -1.98 34.84
N CYS A 86 -30.38 -2.96 34.10
CA CYS A 86 -31.09 -4.21 33.83
C CYS A 86 -30.18 -5.38 34.17
N ALA A 87 -30.74 -6.45 34.74
CA ALA A 87 -29.98 -7.45 35.48
C ALA A 87 -29.90 -8.79 34.74
N LEU A 88 -28.70 -9.39 34.73
CA LEU A 88 -28.52 -10.81 34.44
C LEU A 88 -28.47 -11.60 35.74
N ARG A 89 -29.58 -12.28 36.07
CA ARG A 89 -29.62 -13.31 37.11
C ARG A 89 -28.97 -14.59 36.58
N VAL A 90 -27.82 -14.97 37.12
CA VAL A 90 -27.36 -16.38 37.05
C VAL A 90 -28.10 -17.17 38.12
N ARG A 91 -28.76 -18.26 37.74
CA ARG A 91 -29.31 -19.25 38.69
C ARG A 91 -28.19 -20.21 39.08
N ASN A 92 -27.93 -20.36 40.38
CA ASN A 92 -27.14 -21.47 40.92
C ASN A 92 -28.09 -22.48 41.57
N GLU A 93 -28.03 -23.74 41.15
CA GLU A 93 -28.36 -24.91 41.98
C GLU A 93 -27.36 -26.04 41.70
N PRO A 94 -27.17 -27.00 42.63
CA PRO A 94 -25.82 -27.50 42.88
C PRO A 94 -25.57 -28.97 42.48
N GLN A 95 -24.31 -29.29 42.15
CA GLN A 95 -23.80 -30.65 42.25
C GLN A 95 -22.44 -30.73 42.97
N GLN A 96 -22.29 -31.83 43.69
CA GLN A 96 -21.38 -32.11 44.80
C GLN A 96 -19.89 -32.20 44.39
N ARG A 97 -19.00 -32.03 45.37
CA ARG A 97 -17.62 -32.56 45.34
C ARG A 97 -17.28 -33.25 46.67
N PRO A 98 -16.56 -34.40 46.66
CA PRO A 98 -15.91 -34.93 47.85
C PRO A 98 -14.61 -34.16 48.19
N PRO A 99 -14.05 -34.31 49.41
CA PRO A 99 -13.05 -33.38 49.95
C PRO A 99 -11.59 -33.90 49.89
N PRO A 100 -10.59 -33.01 49.91
CA PRO A 100 -9.27 -33.31 50.48
C PRO A 100 -9.34 -33.29 52.02
N ARG A 101 -8.43 -34.01 52.68
CA ARG A 101 -8.29 -34.04 54.15
C ARG A 101 -6.94 -33.46 54.58
N ASP A 102 -6.92 -32.98 55.83
CA ASP A 102 -5.76 -32.69 56.70
C ASP A 102 -4.79 -31.57 56.20
N GLY A 103 -4.30 -30.64 57.03
CA GLY A 103 -4.59 -30.32 58.43
C GLY A 103 -4.08 -28.91 58.82
N THR A 104 -4.64 -28.31 59.86
CA THR A 104 -4.35 -26.95 60.39
C THR A 104 -3.28 -27.01 61.52
N PRO A 105 -2.82 -25.92 62.22
CA PRO A 105 -3.36 -24.55 62.29
C PRO A 105 -2.39 -23.34 62.45
N ARG A 106 -2.95 -22.12 62.22
CA ARG A 106 -2.80 -20.80 62.94
C ARG A 106 -3.02 -19.65 61.92
N GLN A 107 -4.00 -18.74 62.08
CA GLN A 107 -4.07 -17.60 63.04
C GLN A 107 -2.88 -16.64 62.91
N HIS A 108 -3.01 -15.33 62.64
CA HIS A 108 -4.13 -14.42 62.28
C HIS A 108 -3.52 -13.27 61.39
N THR A 109 -4.16 -12.19 60.88
CA THR A 109 -5.41 -11.45 61.22
C THR A 109 -6.03 -10.82 59.94
N TRP A 110 -6.62 -9.62 60.00
CA TRP A 110 -7.15 -8.81 58.89
C TRP A 110 -6.80 -7.31 59.07
N SER A 111 -6.71 -6.54 57.98
CA SER A 111 -7.18 -5.14 57.91
C SER A 111 -7.24 -4.63 56.46
N GLU A 112 -8.33 -3.97 56.08
CA GLU A 112 -8.52 -3.32 54.77
C GLU A 112 -8.01 -1.87 54.75
N VAL A 113 -7.64 -1.34 53.57
CA VAL A 113 -7.74 0.11 53.26
C VAL A 113 -8.19 0.29 51.79
N ARG A 114 -9.13 1.20 51.55
CA ARG A 114 -9.59 1.64 50.20
C ARG A 114 -8.97 2.99 49.80
N PRO A 115 -8.89 3.33 48.50
CA PRO A 115 -8.04 4.39 47.99
C PRO A 115 -8.63 5.81 48.12
N SER A 116 -7.75 6.82 48.00
CA SER A 116 -8.09 8.23 47.82
C SER A 116 -7.29 8.85 46.66
N VAL A 117 -7.82 9.91 46.05
CA VAL A 117 -7.24 10.56 44.86
C VAL A 117 -7.10 12.07 45.06
N ALA A 118 -5.85 12.53 45.05
CA ALA A 118 -5.40 13.90 44.77
C ALA A 118 -3.88 13.81 44.46
N GLY A 119 -3.25 14.62 43.63
CA GLY A 119 -3.66 15.94 43.12
C GLY A 119 -2.64 16.98 43.61
N ALA A 120 -1.50 17.10 42.93
CA ALA A 120 -0.35 17.88 43.39
C ALA A 120 0.08 18.94 42.36
N VAL A 121 0.26 20.18 42.82
CA VAL A 121 0.70 21.32 42.02
C VAL A 121 2.23 21.37 41.94
N LEU A 122 2.77 21.53 40.72
CA LEU A 122 4.20 21.78 40.53
C LEU A 122 4.59 23.14 41.11
N THR A 123 5.38 23.13 42.19
CA THR A 123 6.04 24.32 42.73
C THR A 123 7.54 24.27 42.43
N THR A 124 8.09 25.38 41.96
CA THR A 124 9.49 25.47 41.54
C THR A 124 10.44 25.62 42.72
N ARG A 125 11.32 24.63 42.95
CA ARG A 125 12.50 24.79 43.80
C ARG A 125 13.76 24.27 43.13
N ARG A 126 14.75 25.15 43.02
CA ARG A 126 16.15 24.80 42.66
C ARG A 126 16.73 23.92 43.76
N LEU A 127 17.45 22.87 43.39
CA LEU A 127 18.40 22.18 44.26
C LEU A 127 19.78 22.19 43.62
N ARG A 128 20.78 22.66 44.38
CA ARG A 128 22.20 22.52 44.03
C ARG A 128 22.65 21.14 44.50
N ILE A 129 23.44 20.44 43.71
CA ILE A 129 24.22 19.27 44.15
C ILE A 129 25.70 19.62 43.96
N TRP A 130 26.52 19.29 44.96
CA TRP A 130 27.97 19.56 44.95
C TRP A 130 28.76 18.40 44.34
N THR A 131 29.98 18.70 43.93
CA THR A 131 30.88 17.82 43.17
C THR A 131 31.61 16.79 44.04
N LYS A 132 32.06 15.71 43.40
CA LYS A 132 33.36 15.09 43.74
C LYS A 132 33.99 14.42 42.51
N TYR A 133 35.10 14.98 42.05
CA TYR A 133 36.06 14.37 41.11
C TYR A 133 37.37 14.11 41.88
N PRO A 134 38.12 13.02 41.58
CA PRO A 134 39.55 12.93 41.86
C PRO A 134 40.36 13.85 40.91
N GLN A 135 41.56 14.27 41.32
CA GLN A 135 42.45 15.17 40.55
C GLN A 135 43.79 14.52 40.15
N GLY A 136 44.44 15.11 39.14
CA GLY A 136 45.77 14.78 38.59
C GLY A 136 45.82 15.18 37.12
N ASN A 137 46.11 16.43 36.71
CA ASN A 137 47.29 17.29 36.98
C ASN A 137 48.59 16.61 36.48
N THR A 138 49.43 17.21 35.62
CA THR A 138 49.80 18.65 35.49
C THR A 138 49.98 19.17 34.04
N ASN A 139 50.12 20.49 33.90
CA ASN A 139 50.37 21.24 32.64
C ASN A 139 51.79 21.06 32.04
N LEU A 140 51.94 21.41 30.74
CA LEU A 140 53.03 22.17 30.07
C LEU A 140 52.60 22.34 28.59
N SER A 141 52.31 23.54 28.06
CA SER A 141 53.16 24.68 27.69
C SER A 141 54.04 24.46 26.46
N CYS A 142 54.06 25.44 25.54
CA CYS A 142 54.78 25.39 24.26
C CYS A 142 56.16 26.06 24.30
N LYS A 143 56.99 25.67 23.31
CA LYS A 143 58.29 26.23 22.87
C LYS A 143 59.55 25.73 23.59
N ASP A 144 60.68 26.02 22.91
CA ASP A 144 62.08 25.64 23.17
C ASP A 144 62.40 24.16 22.85
N ILE A 145 63.42 23.79 22.05
CA ILE A 145 64.56 24.52 21.44
C ILE A 145 64.81 24.03 19.98
N VAL A 146 65.52 24.84 19.16
CA VAL A 146 65.87 24.56 17.75
C VAL A 146 67.39 24.41 17.56
N THR A 147 67.83 23.39 16.80
CA THR A 147 68.98 23.27 15.86
C THR A 147 69.20 21.78 15.57
N SER A 148 69.63 21.27 14.41
CA SER A 148 69.88 21.80 13.05
C SER A 148 69.40 20.70 12.05
N SER A 149 69.26 20.85 10.73
CA SER A 149 70.04 21.63 9.75
C SER A 149 69.24 21.96 8.46
N SER A 150 69.80 22.85 7.65
CA SER A 150 69.25 23.42 6.41
C SER A 150 69.08 22.48 5.19
N VAL A 151 67.96 22.60 4.47
CA VAL A 151 67.84 22.64 2.98
C VAL A 151 66.63 23.54 2.61
N GLN A 152 66.65 24.22 1.45
CA GLN A 152 65.55 25.08 0.96
C GLN A 152 64.57 24.38 0.00
N LEU A 153 63.39 24.99 -0.16
CA LEU A 153 62.23 24.52 -0.93
C LEU A 153 62.40 24.53 -2.46
N LYS A 154 61.73 23.60 -3.15
CA LYS A 154 60.94 23.86 -4.38
C LYS A 154 59.84 22.77 -4.56
N PRO A 155 58.77 23.03 -5.35
CA PRO A 155 57.58 22.18 -5.40
C PRO A 155 57.71 21.00 -6.36
N LEU A 156 56.74 20.08 -6.31
CA LEU A 156 56.62 18.94 -7.22
C LEU A 156 55.19 18.87 -7.76
N GLU A 157 55.05 19.11 -9.07
CA GLU A 157 53.85 18.76 -9.82
C GLU A 157 53.98 17.33 -10.39
N THR A 158 52.82 16.70 -10.58
CA THR A 158 52.51 15.61 -11.53
C THR A 158 53.63 14.66 -12.00
N SER A 159 53.47 13.38 -11.69
CA SER A 159 53.76 12.31 -12.67
C SER A 159 52.74 11.18 -12.53
N LEU A 160 52.15 10.76 -13.66
CA LEU A 160 51.18 9.66 -13.74
C LEU A 160 51.92 8.30 -13.66
N PRO A 161 51.41 7.31 -12.91
CA PRO A 161 51.80 5.92 -13.09
C PRO A 161 51.39 5.44 -14.48
N ARG A 162 52.23 4.63 -15.12
CA ARG A 162 51.98 4.12 -16.48
C ARG A 162 50.85 3.09 -16.51
N THR A 163 50.20 3.01 -17.66
CA THR A 163 49.23 1.98 -18.04
C THR A 163 49.68 0.57 -17.66
N MET A 164 48.98 -0.06 -16.72
CA MET A 164 48.95 -1.52 -16.61
C MET A 164 48.12 -2.06 -17.78
N THR A 165 48.70 -2.98 -18.57
CA THR A 165 47.99 -3.71 -19.62
C THR A 165 46.90 -4.58 -19.01
N SER A 166 45.86 -4.89 -19.80
CA SER A 166 44.68 -5.68 -19.39
C SER A 166 45.03 -7.07 -18.83
N GLY A 167 45.20 -7.15 -17.51
CA GLY A 167 45.24 -8.41 -16.77
C GLY A 167 43.83 -9.02 -16.70
N GLN A 168 43.75 -10.34 -16.77
CA GLN A 168 42.47 -11.06 -16.83
C GLN A 168 41.78 -11.08 -15.46
N ILE A 169 40.73 -10.27 -15.31
CA ILE A 169 39.66 -10.54 -14.34
C ILE A 169 38.90 -11.77 -14.86
N PRO A 170 38.53 -12.75 -14.01
CA PRO A 170 37.66 -13.86 -14.41
C PRO A 170 36.34 -13.33 -14.98
N ARG A 171 35.97 -13.77 -16.20
CA ARG A 171 34.75 -13.30 -16.89
C ARG A 171 33.64 -14.35 -16.85
N ASP A 172 33.56 -15.05 -15.72
CA ASP A 172 32.73 -16.25 -15.56
C ASP A 172 31.42 -15.96 -14.80
N GLU A 173 31.20 -14.71 -14.36
CA GLU A 173 29.84 -14.24 -14.04
C GLU A 173 29.06 -14.01 -15.36
N PRO A 174 27.86 -14.58 -15.51
CA PRO A 174 27.06 -14.41 -16.72
C PRO A 174 26.61 -12.94 -16.88
N PRO A 175 26.42 -12.46 -18.12
CA PRO A 175 25.95 -11.10 -18.36
C PRO A 175 24.58 -10.88 -17.71
N TYR A 176 24.39 -9.70 -17.14
CA TYR A 176 23.14 -9.30 -16.49
C TYR A 176 21.96 -9.36 -17.45
N THR A 177 20.89 -10.05 -17.05
CA THR A 177 19.53 -9.81 -17.54
C THR A 177 18.54 -9.72 -16.38
N LEU A 178 17.36 -9.13 -16.65
CA LEU A 178 16.21 -9.14 -15.74
C LEU A 178 15.87 -10.56 -15.24
N GLN A 179 15.96 -11.58 -16.11
CA GLN A 179 15.67 -12.98 -15.80
C GLN A 179 16.73 -13.59 -14.88
N SER A 180 18.03 -13.35 -15.16
CA SER A 180 19.10 -13.85 -14.31
C SER A 180 19.06 -13.21 -12.91
N GLU A 181 18.73 -11.92 -12.85
CA GLU A 181 18.64 -11.20 -11.57
C GLU A 181 17.36 -11.58 -10.80
N ALA A 182 16.22 -11.78 -11.47
CA ALA A 182 15.01 -12.31 -10.85
C ALA A 182 15.24 -13.70 -10.26
N ARG A 183 15.96 -14.60 -10.97
CA ARG A 183 16.36 -15.90 -10.43
C ARG A 183 17.32 -15.76 -9.24
N ARG A 184 18.27 -14.83 -9.27
CA ARG A 184 19.20 -14.56 -8.15
C ARG A 184 18.46 -14.04 -6.91
N ILE A 185 17.46 -13.18 -7.10
CA ILE A 185 16.58 -12.67 -6.03
C ILE A 185 15.71 -13.79 -5.45
N TYR A 186 15.08 -14.59 -6.32
CA TYR A 186 14.31 -15.77 -5.93
C TYR A 186 15.13 -16.75 -5.09
N GLU A 187 16.35 -17.10 -5.50
CA GLU A 187 17.25 -17.95 -4.71
C GLU A 187 17.57 -17.33 -3.34
N ALA A 188 17.80 -16.02 -3.27
CA ALA A 188 18.03 -15.32 -2.00
C ALA A 188 16.81 -15.35 -1.06
N ILE A 189 15.58 -15.43 -1.60
CA ILE A 189 14.35 -15.62 -0.81
C ILE A 189 14.23 -17.10 -0.37
N VAL A 190 14.37 -18.06 -1.28
CA VAL A 190 14.23 -19.51 -1.02
C VAL A 190 15.27 -20.00 0.01
N THR A 191 16.48 -19.44 -0.02
CA THR A 191 17.58 -19.80 0.88
C THR A 191 17.62 -19.00 2.19
N ASP A 192 16.71 -18.04 2.41
CA ASP A 192 16.70 -17.21 3.62
C ASP A 192 16.42 -18.06 4.88
N PRO A 193 17.40 -18.23 5.80
CA PRO A 193 17.22 -19.07 6.98
C PRO A 193 16.20 -18.47 7.97
N ARG A 194 15.87 -17.17 7.85
CA ARG A 194 14.88 -16.49 8.70
C ARG A 194 13.45 -16.93 8.38
N LEU A 195 13.17 -17.28 7.12
CA LEU A 195 11.88 -17.81 6.69
C LEU A 195 11.65 -19.25 7.17
N LYS A 196 12.71 -20.00 7.49
CA LYS A 196 12.66 -21.42 7.95
C LYS A 196 11.88 -22.35 7.01
N LEU A 197 12.00 -22.09 5.72
CA LEU A 197 11.34 -22.86 4.66
C LEU A 197 11.75 -24.36 4.75
N PRO A 198 10.80 -25.31 4.71
CA PRO A 198 11.09 -26.74 4.72
C PRO A 198 11.96 -27.19 3.54
N GLU A 199 12.75 -28.25 3.73
CA GLU A 199 13.68 -28.73 2.70
C GLU A 199 12.96 -29.36 1.52
N GLU A 200 11.78 -29.96 1.74
CA GLU A 200 10.90 -30.47 0.68
C GLU A 200 10.39 -29.36 -0.24
N VAL A 201 10.09 -28.16 0.30
CA VAL A 201 9.73 -26.98 -0.51
C VAL A 201 10.95 -26.50 -1.31
N LYS A 202 12.14 -26.45 -0.69
CA LYS A 202 13.38 -26.07 -1.38
C LYS A 202 13.77 -27.04 -2.50
N GLY A 203 13.46 -28.32 -2.35
CA GLY A 203 13.71 -29.35 -3.35
C GLY A 203 13.05 -29.07 -4.70
N LEU A 204 11.93 -28.34 -4.72
CA LEU A 204 11.21 -27.98 -5.94
C LEU A 204 11.70 -26.68 -6.61
N ARG A 205 12.69 -25.98 -6.04
CA ARG A 205 13.08 -24.61 -6.47
C ARG A 205 13.50 -24.51 -7.94
N ASP A 206 14.03 -25.59 -8.49
CA ASP A 206 14.58 -25.61 -9.84
C ASP A 206 13.50 -25.68 -10.93
N ARG A 207 12.23 -25.87 -10.54
CA ARG A 207 11.01 -25.86 -11.37
C ARG A 207 10.39 -24.46 -11.56
N VAL A 208 11.08 -23.41 -11.11
CA VAL A 208 10.65 -22.01 -11.24
C VAL A 208 11.58 -21.26 -12.20
N HIS A 209 11.01 -20.83 -13.32
CA HIS A 209 11.73 -20.30 -14.48
C HIS A 209 11.35 -18.84 -14.75
N PHE A 210 12.32 -18.03 -15.16
CA PHE A 210 12.16 -16.58 -15.38
C PHE A 210 12.31 -16.26 -16.86
N THR A 211 11.31 -15.60 -17.44
CA THR A 211 11.13 -15.45 -18.90
C THR A 211 10.74 -14.02 -19.29
N GLY A 212 10.26 -13.82 -20.52
CA GLY A 212 9.96 -12.51 -21.12
C GLY A 212 11.07 -12.00 -22.05
N ASP A 213 10.70 -11.18 -23.03
CA ASP A 213 11.60 -10.77 -24.13
C ASP A 213 12.55 -9.62 -23.78
N GLU A 214 12.20 -8.81 -22.78
CA GLU A 214 13.04 -7.70 -22.31
C GLU A 214 14.12 -8.23 -21.35
N THR A 215 15.39 -8.01 -21.69
CA THR A 215 16.55 -8.41 -20.87
C THR A 215 17.13 -7.26 -20.05
N ASP A 216 16.87 -6.00 -20.44
CA ASP A 216 17.48 -4.80 -19.87
C ASP A 216 16.58 -4.09 -18.85
N PRO A 217 17.16 -3.33 -17.89
CA PRO A 217 16.40 -2.39 -17.06
C PRO A 217 15.61 -1.39 -17.91
N PHE A 218 14.29 -1.38 -17.75
CA PHE A 218 13.37 -0.46 -18.46
C PHE A 218 12.56 0.46 -17.55
N PHE A 219 12.27 0.03 -16.32
CA PHE A 219 11.44 0.77 -15.38
C PHE A 219 12.23 1.92 -14.72
N PRO A 220 11.73 3.18 -14.73
CA PRO A 220 12.55 4.39 -14.57
C PRO A 220 12.86 4.77 -13.11
N VAL A 221 13.48 3.86 -12.36
CA VAL A 221 13.98 4.07 -10.98
C VAL A 221 15.37 3.42 -10.84
N PRO A 222 16.20 3.74 -9.82
CA PRO A 222 17.52 3.12 -9.67
C PRO A 222 17.48 1.70 -9.06
N PHE A 223 16.30 1.16 -8.78
CA PHE A 223 16.08 -0.10 -8.06
C PHE A 223 15.49 -1.21 -8.95
N LYS A 224 15.80 -2.46 -8.59
CA LYS A 224 15.46 -3.71 -9.28
C LYS A 224 14.00 -4.14 -9.04
N ALA A 225 13.06 -3.28 -9.42
CA ALA A 225 11.65 -3.41 -9.09
C ALA A 225 10.96 -4.59 -9.79
N ALA A 226 11.21 -4.79 -11.09
CA ALA A 226 10.61 -5.86 -11.88
C ALA A 226 11.08 -7.24 -11.38
N GLU A 227 12.38 -7.32 -11.10
CA GLU A 227 13.10 -8.51 -10.66
C GLU A 227 12.75 -8.87 -9.20
N SER A 228 12.48 -7.88 -8.36
CA SER A 228 11.97 -8.08 -6.99
C SER A 228 10.54 -8.60 -6.98
N GLN A 229 9.66 -8.04 -7.82
CA GLN A 229 8.30 -8.58 -7.99
C GLN A 229 8.34 -9.99 -8.57
N ALA A 230 9.13 -10.22 -9.62
CA ALA A 230 9.28 -11.53 -10.26
C ALA A 230 9.83 -12.58 -9.29
N GLY A 231 10.92 -12.30 -8.58
CA GLY A 231 11.51 -13.26 -7.64
C GLY A 231 10.56 -13.63 -6.49
N LEU A 232 9.77 -12.68 -6.02
CA LEU A 232 8.75 -12.91 -4.98
C LEU A 232 7.51 -13.64 -5.50
N LEU A 233 7.10 -13.39 -6.75
CA LEU A 233 6.06 -14.16 -7.45
C LEU A 233 6.52 -15.60 -7.74
N GLY A 234 7.75 -15.81 -8.19
CA GLY A 234 8.35 -17.14 -8.31
C GLY A 234 8.39 -17.90 -6.98
N TYR A 235 8.58 -17.20 -5.87
CA TYR A 235 8.50 -17.78 -4.53
C TYR A 235 7.06 -18.17 -4.12
N ILE A 236 6.03 -17.41 -4.53
CA ILE A 236 4.62 -17.85 -4.44
C ILE A 236 4.40 -19.08 -5.33
N GLY A 237 4.96 -19.10 -6.55
CA GLY A 237 4.91 -20.23 -7.48
C GLY A 237 5.48 -21.51 -6.88
N LEU A 238 6.64 -21.43 -6.21
CA LEU A 238 7.25 -22.57 -5.51
C LEU A 238 6.33 -23.15 -4.41
N LEU A 239 5.72 -22.28 -3.60
CA LEU A 239 4.79 -22.70 -2.56
C LEU A 239 3.50 -23.28 -3.16
N ALA A 240 3.02 -22.73 -4.28
CA ALA A 240 1.86 -23.23 -5.01
C ALA A 240 2.12 -24.62 -5.60
N LEU A 241 3.29 -24.84 -6.24
CA LEU A 241 3.74 -26.15 -6.72
C LEU A 241 3.81 -27.16 -5.57
N THR A 242 4.42 -26.79 -4.44
CA THR A 242 4.58 -27.72 -3.31
C THR A 242 3.24 -28.11 -2.68
N ILE A 243 2.27 -27.18 -2.62
CA ILE A 243 0.91 -27.51 -2.17
C ILE A 243 0.19 -28.37 -3.21
N ALA A 244 0.34 -28.10 -4.50
CA ALA A 244 -0.30 -28.90 -5.55
C ALA A 244 0.22 -30.35 -5.60
N GLU A 245 1.52 -30.55 -5.41
CA GLU A 245 2.12 -31.89 -5.32
C GLU A 245 1.67 -32.63 -4.04
N ASP A 246 1.77 -31.98 -2.87
CA ASP A 246 1.37 -32.57 -1.57
C ASP A 246 -0.15 -32.84 -1.45
N ARG A 247 -0.96 -32.16 -2.25
CA ARG A 247 -2.44 -32.26 -2.22
C ARG A 247 -3.01 -33.19 -3.30
N TYR A 248 -2.42 -33.17 -4.50
CA TYR A 248 -2.99 -33.82 -5.69
C TYR A 248 -2.04 -34.82 -6.37
N GLY A 249 -0.76 -34.84 -6.01
CA GLY A 249 0.27 -35.56 -6.77
C GLY A 249 0.53 -34.95 -8.16
N ILE A 250 0.20 -33.67 -8.35
CA ILE A 250 0.35 -32.98 -9.64
C ILE A 250 1.76 -32.39 -9.74
N GLU A 251 2.55 -32.92 -10.67
CA GLU A 251 3.88 -32.44 -10.99
C GLU A 251 3.87 -31.39 -12.12
N GLN A 252 4.22 -30.15 -11.79
CA GLN A 252 4.25 -29.02 -12.71
C GLN A 252 5.51 -28.15 -12.54
N GLU A 253 5.85 -27.39 -13.58
CA GLU A 253 6.79 -26.26 -13.57
C GLU A 253 6.01 -24.94 -13.50
N CYS A 254 6.69 -23.85 -13.12
CA CYS A 254 6.11 -22.51 -13.06
C CYS A 254 6.99 -21.49 -13.81
N GLN A 255 6.39 -20.74 -14.74
CA GLN A 255 7.04 -19.66 -15.47
C GLN A 255 6.59 -18.28 -14.97
N ILE A 256 7.56 -17.36 -14.88
CA ILE A 256 7.41 -15.97 -14.45
C ILE A 256 7.97 -15.03 -15.53
N ASP A 257 7.10 -14.41 -16.33
CA ASP A 257 7.51 -13.31 -17.21
C ASP A 257 7.85 -12.08 -16.35
N VAL A 258 9.09 -11.61 -16.41
CA VAL A 258 9.59 -10.53 -15.55
C VAL A 258 8.97 -9.16 -15.91
N SER A 259 8.51 -8.96 -17.15
CA SER A 259 7.77 -7.75 -17.55
C SER A 259 6.32 -7.80 -17.03
N GLN A 260 5.66 -8.96 -17.09
CA GLN A 260 4.34 -9.14 -16.47
C GLN A 260 4.39 -8.99 -14.94
N ALA A 261 5.45 -9.48 -14.30
CA ALA A 261 5.66 -9.37 -12.87
C ALA A 261 5.77 -7.90 -12.40
N LEU A 262 6.35 -7.00 -13.21
CA LEU A 262 6.32 -5.57 -12.91
C LEU A 262 4.90 -4.99 -12.99
N LEU A 263 4.10 -5.38 -13.99
CA LEU A 263 2.69 -4.95 -14.07
C LEU A 263 1.88 -5.46 -12.87
N ASN A 264 2.23 -6.63 -12.32
CA ASN A 264 1.68 -7.12 -11.06
C ASN A 264 2.08 -6.24 -9.86
N GLY A 265 3.24 -5.58 -9.92
CA GLY A 265 3.66 -4.55 -8.97
C GLY A 265 2.97 -3.19 -9.11
N LEU A 266 2.07 -3.03 -10.10
CA LEU A 266 1.45 -1.75 -10.47
C LEU A 266 -0.05 -1.87 -10.81
N GLY A 267 -0.68 -3.04 -10.61
CA GLY A 267 -1.93 -3.47 -11.27
C GLY A 267 -3.07 -2.44 -11.32
N ALA A 268 -3.35 -1.74 -10.23
CA ALA A 268 -4.40 -0.72 -10.14
C ALA A 268 -4.17 0.51 -11.06
N LEU A 269 -2.95 0.78 -11.51
CA LEU A 269 -2.68 1.82 -12.51
C LEU A 269 -2.93 1.36 -13.95
N PHE A 270 -3.01 0.04 -14.18
CA PHE A 270 -3.02 -0.59 -15.49
C PHE A 270 -4.38 -1.22 -15.85
N VAL A 271 -5.45 -0.88 -15.12
CA VAL A 271 -6.82 -1.36 -15.40
C VAL A 271 -7.40 -0.64 -16.64
N ARG A 272 -8.04 -1.40 -17.52
CA ARG A 272 -8.73 -0.88 -18.72
C ARG A 272 -10.22 -1.25 -18.72
N HIS A 273 -11.05 -0.47 -19.41
CA HIS A 273 -12.40 -0.88 -19.80
C HIS A 273 -12.64 -0.59 -21.28
N GLU A 274 -13.29 -1.50 -22.00
CA GLU A 274 -13.64 -1.32 -23.43
C GLU A 274 -12.43 -0.92 -24.32
N GLY A 275 -11.20 -1.26 -23.89
CA GLY A 275 -9.93 -0.89 -24.54
C GLY A 275 -9.21 0.34 -23.96
N GLU A 276 -9.92 1.25 -23.29
CA GLU A 276 -9.39 2.52 -22.76
C GLU A 276 -8.92 2.42 -21.31
N TRP A 277 -8.08 3.35 -20.85
CA TRP A 277 -7.64 3.41 -19.46
C TRP A 277 -8.80 3.76 -18.52
N LEU A 278 -8.99 2.96 -17.46
CA LEU A 278 -10.06 3.18 -16.48
C LEU A 278 -9.75 4.35 -15.52
N SER A 279 -8.46 4.66 -15.34
CA SER A 279 -7.98 5.79 -14.55
C SER A 279 -8.39 7.13 -15.19
N GLY A 280 -9.38 7.78 -14.59
CA GLY A 280 -9.87 9.09 -15.06
C GLY A 280 -11.05 9.05 -16.04
N SER A 281 -11.56 7.86 -16.41
CA SER A 281 -12.74 7.80 -17.28
C SER A 281 -13.98 8.40 -16.60
N PRO A 282 -14.91 9.05 -17.33
CA PRO A 282 -16.11 9.64 -16.72
C PRO A 282 -16.97 8.61 -15.98
N LYS A 283 -17.09 7.37 -16.51
CA LYS A 283 -17.78 6.26 -15.86
C LYS A 283 -17.17 5.95 -14.48
N MET A 284 -15.84 6.02 -14.35
CA MET A 284 -15.13 5.80 -13.09
C MET A 284 -15.32 6.95 -12.08
N MET A 285 -15.40 8.21 -12.53
CA MET A 285 -15.61 9.35 -11.62
C MET A 285 -16.94 9.25 -10.85
N ALA A 286 -17.99 8.67 -11.45
CA ALA A 286 -19.24 8.35 -10.78
C ALA A 286 -19.07 7.39 -9.60
N ALA A 287 -18.34 6.28 -9.81
CA ALA A 287 -18.03 5.32 -8.76
C ALA A 287 -17.22 5.97 -7.62
N VAL A 288 -16.30 6.89 -7.94
CA VAL A 288 -15.51 7.61 -6.92
C VAL A 288 -16.40 8.49 -6.04
N GLN A 289 -17.38 9.20 -6.59
CA GLN A 289 -18.32 10.03 -5.80
C GLN A 289 -19.09 9.22 -4.74
N ARG A 290 -19.38 7.94 -4.97
CA ARG A 290 -20.12 7.07 -4.03
C ARG A 290 -19.33 6.72 -2.76
N TRP A 291 -17.99 6.68 -2.84
CA TRP A 291 -17.13 6.23 -1.74
C TRP A 291 -16.03 7.21 -1.32
N ASP A 292 -15.90 8.39 -1.94
CA ASP A 292 -14.95 9.43 -1.50
C ASP A 292 -15.47 10.27 -0.32
N HIS A 293 -15.92 9.62 0.75
CA HIS A 293 -16.40 10.25 1.99
C HIS A 293 -15.35 11.16 2.68
N GLY A 294 -14.06 11.02 2.33
CA GLY A 294 -12.98 11.90 2.78
C GLY A 294 -12.79 13.17 1.93
N MET A 295 -13.50 13.29 0.80
CA MET A 295 -13.34 14.33 -0.23
C MET A 295 -11.89 14.43 -0.72
N THR A 296 -11.25 13.28 -0.95
CA THR A 296 -9.86 13.17 -1.42
C THR A 296 -9.69 13.58 -2.89
N ARG A 297 -10.78 13.69 -3.67
CA ARG A 297 -10.75 14.19 -5.07
C ARG A 297 -10.83 15.71 -5.18
N GLU A 298 -11.16 16.43 -4.12
CA GLU A 298 -10.98 17.88 -4.10
C GLU A 298 -9.48 18.17 -4.19
N LEU A 299 -9.03 18.88 -5.22
CA LEU A 299 -7.59 19.05 -5.50
C LEU A 299 -6.80 19.61 -4.31
N TYR A 300 -7.40 20.53 -3.55
CA TYR A 300 -6.84 21.10 -2.34
C TYR A 300 -6.59 20.06 -1.24
N ARG A 301 -7.52 19.11 -1.08
CA ARG A 301 -7.45 18.00 -0.12
C ARG A 301 -6.56 16.86 -0.64
N GLN A 302 -6.51 16.64 -1.96
CA GLN A 302 -5.60 15.68 -2.61
C GLN A 302 -4.13 16.04 -2.34
N LEU A 303 -3.75 17.29 -2.62
CA LEU A 303 -2.36 17.79 -2.52
C LEU A 303 -1.86 17.94 -1.07
N ALA A 304 -2.70 17.65 -0.07
CA ALA A 304 -2.28 17.43 1.31
C ALA A 304 -1.36 16.21 1.46
N THR A 305 -1.47 15.22 0.56
CA THR A 305 -0.46 14.19 0.36
C THR A 305 0.61 14.74 -0.56
N ASN A 306 1.78 15.11 -0.04
CA ASN A 306 2.94 15.54 -0.81
C ASN A 306 4.18 15.71 0.08
N ILE A 307 5.36 15.85 -0.53
CA ILE A 307 6.60 16.10 0.21
C ILE A 307 6.94 17.60 0.16
N TYR A 308 7.29 18.16 1.31
CA TYR A 308 7.61 19.59 1.45
C TYR A 308 8.87 19.79 2.28
N LYS A 309 9.56 20.92 2.09
CA LYS A 309 10.76 21.26 2.85
C LYS A 309 10.37 22.03 4.11
N SER A 310 10.79 21.51 5.25
CA SER A 310 10.48 22.07 6.57
C SER A 310 11.54 23.08 7.04
N LYS A 311 11.26 23.78 8.14
CA LYS A 311 12.02 24.95 8.62
C LYS A 311 13.50 24.72 8.93
N ASP A 312 13.83 23.52 9.38
CA ASP A 312 15.21 23.09 9.66
C ASP A 312 15.95 22.58 8.41
N GLY A 313 15.33 22.72 7.23
CA GLY A 313 15.87 22.31 5.93
C GLY A 313 15.64 20.84 5.60
N ARG A 314 15.06 20.04 6.50
CA ARG A 314 14.74 18.63 6.24
C ARG A 314 13.49 18.50 5.38
N TRP A 315 13.45 17.46 4.55
CA TRP A 315 12.27 17.10 3.78
C TRP A 315 11.30 16.27 4.63
N TYR A 316 10.01 16.56 4.54
CA TYR A 316 8.95 15.90 5.30
C TYR A 316 7.81 15.48 4.36
N SER A 317 7.51 14.17 4.33
CA SER A 317 6.41 13.60 3.57
C SER A 317 5.12 13.70 4.38
N LEU A 318 4.16 14.47 3.88
CA LEU A 318 2.79 14.54 4.38
C LEU A 318 1.90 13.55 3.61
N HIS A 319 0.92 12.94 4.29
CA HIS A 319 -0.04 12.07 3.63
C HIS A 319 -1.46 12.24 4.22
N GLY A 320 -2.38 12.79 3.41
CA GLY A 320 -3.77 13.08 3.78
C GLY A 320 -4.66 11.85 4.04
N ASN A 321 -4.15 10.63 3.80
CA ASN A 321 -4.90 9.38 4.03
C ASN A 321 -6.18 9.36 3.15
N MET A 322 -7.11 8.44 3.41
CA MET A 322 -8.46 8.50 2.82
C MET A 322 -9.41 9.47 3.57
N ASN A 323 -8.87 10.45 4.32
CA ASN A 323 -9.59 11.59 4.89
C ASN A 323 -8.57 12.66 5.37
N PRO A 324 -8.31 13.72 4.58
CA PRO A 324 -7.32 14.75 4.92
C PRO A 324 -7.69 15.68 6.09
N THR A 325 -8.90 15.61 6.64
CA THR A 325 -9.36 16.52 7.71
C THR A 325 -8.40 16.64 8.91
N PRO A 326 -7.87 15.56 9.51
CA PRO A 326 -6.95 15.67 10.64
C PRO A 326 -5.59 16.27 10.27
N LEU A 327 -5.18 16.19 9.00
CA LEU A 327 -3.95 16.82 8.50
C LEU A 327 -4.16 18.33 8.30
N LEU A 328 -5.31 18.73 7.74
CA LEU A 328 -5.69 20.14 7.62
C LEU A 328 -5.86 20.79 8.99
N GLU A 329 -6.44 20.08 9.96
CA GLU A 329 -6.48 20.50 11.37
C GLU A 329 -5.09 20.63 12.01
N MET A 330 -4.16 19.70 11.70
CA MET A 330 -2.77 19.74 12.18
C MET A 330 -1.99 20.94 11.62
N LEU A 331 -2.24 21.32 10.37
CA LEU A 331 -1.60 22.45 9.70
C LEU A 331 -2.34 23.79 9.91
N ASN A 332 -3.44 23.79 10.68
CA ASN A 332 -4.33 24.95 10.87
C ASN A 332 -4.78 25.56 9.52
N LEU A 333 -5.17 24.70 8.58
CA LEU A 333 -5.66 25.05 7.26
C LEU A 333 -7.20 24.94 7.17
N PRO A 334 -7.86 25.72 6.29
CA PRO A 334 -9.26 25.50 5.91
C PRO A 334 -9.50 24.05 5.46
N GLN A 335 -10.73 23.56 5.60
CA GLN A 335 -11.07 22.21 5.16
C GLN A 335 -11.25 22.08 3.64
N HIS A 336 -11.44 23.20 2.94
CA HIS A 336 -11.79 23.28 1.52
C HIS A 336 -11.13 24.48 0.83
N ASN A 337 -11.09 24.45 -0.51
CA ASN A 337 -10.54 25.49 -1.36
C ASN A 337 -11.42 26.75 -1.47
N GLU A 338 -11.80 27.35 -0.34
CA GLU A 338 -12.69 28.54 -0.25
C GLU A 338 -12.21 29.75 -1.09
N LYS A 339 -10.92 29.76 -1.48
CA LYS A 339 -10.27 30.83 -2.26
C LYS A 339 -10.07 30.48 -3.74
N ASN A 340 -10.57 29.33 -4.22
CA ASN A 340 -10.39 28.83 -5.58
C ASN A 340 -8.93 28.84 -6.06
N LEU A 341 -8.01 28.43 -5.18
CA LEU A 341 -6.58 28.37 -5.47
C LEU A 341 -6.30 27.36 -6.59
N THR A 342 -5.48 27.77 -7.55
CA THR A 342 -4.94 26.91 -8.61
C THR A 342 -3.90 25.94 -8.07
N TRP A 343 -3.58 24.87 -8.83
CA TRP A 343 -2.58 23.86 -8.42
C TRP A 343 -1.25 24.46 -7.90
N PRO A 344 -0.59 25.43 -8.59
CA PRO A 344 0.64 26.03 -8.08
C PRO A 344 0.45 26.79 -6.76
N GLN A 345 -0.68 27.46 -6.59
CA GLN A 345 -1.01 28.22 -5.38
C GLN A 345 -1.29 27.31 -4.18
N ILE A 346 -1.80 26.10 -4.42
CA ILE A 346 -1.99 25.08 -3.38
C ILE A 346 -0.62 24.52 -2.95
N ILE A 347 0.27 24.21 -3.89
CA ILE A 347 1.64 23.77 -3.60
C ILE A 347 2.43 24.86 -2.84
N ASP A 348 2.32 26.12 -3.24
CA ASP A 348 2.92 27.27 -2.54
C ASP A 348 2.38 27.43 -1.11
N LEU A 349 1.06 27.28 -0.91
CA LEU A 349 0.44 27.33 0.43
C LEU A 349 1.00 26.27 1.37
N TYR A 350 1.00 24.99 0.97
CA TYR A 350 1.55 23.91 1.79
C TYR A 350 3.06 24.07 2.01
N SER A 351 3.81 24.51 0.98
CA SER A 351 5.26 24.76 1.09
C SER A 351 5.57 25.84 2.13
N LYS A 352 4.79 26.92 2.18
CA LYS A 352 4.93 27.99 3.20
C LYS A 352 4.61 27.48 4.59
N VAL A 353 3.47 26.81 4.76
CA VAL A 353 3.05 26.31 6.09
C VAL A 353 4.01 25.27 6.65
N VAL A 354 4.49 24.32 5.82
CA VAL A 354 5.50 23.34 6.26
C VAL A 354 6.86 24.00 6.48
N GLY A 355 7.25 24.96 5.65
CA GLY A 355 8.50 25.73 5.80
C GLY A 355 8.59 26.55 7.09
N ASP A 356 7.46 26.81 7.77
CA ASP A 356 7.42 27.50 9.06
C ASP A 356 7.49 26.59 10.30
N ILE A 357 7.48 25.26 10.11
CA ILE A 357 7.46 24.24 11.17
C ILE A 357 8.72 23.37 11.10
N ASN A 358 9.31 23.00 12.24
CA ASN A 358 10.46 22.08 12.27
C ASN A 358 10.02 20.63 12.03
N SER A 359 10.84 19.83 11.35
CA SER A 359 10.54 18.44 10.96
C SER A 359 10.18 17.53 12.13
N GLN A 360 10.91 17.63 13.26
CA GLN A 360 10.64 16.81 14.44
C GLN A 360 9.30 17.15 15.12
N LEU A 361 8.81 18.39 14.95
CA LEU A 361 7.51 18.80 15.45
C LEU A 361 6.37 18.29 14.54
N LEU A 362 6.58 18.30 13.22
CA LEU A 362 5.69 17.64 12.26
C LEU A 362 5.60 16.13 12.51
N ASP A 363 6.71 15.47 12.83
CA ASP A 363 6.77 14.04 13.12
C ASP A 363 5.96 13.66 14.38
N ASP A 364 6.09 14.44 15.46
CA ASP A 364 5.32 14.25 16.70
C ASP A 364 3.83 14.55 16.50
N TRP A 365 3.51 15.67 15.83
CA TRP A 365 2.13 16.02 15.51
C TRP A 365 1.45 14.97 14.63
N SER A 366 2.10 14.55 13.54
CA SER A 366 1.53 13.56 12.61
C SER A 366 1.29 12.24 13.32
N ASN A 367 2.31 11.69 13.97
CA ASN A 367 2.28 10.30 14.44
C ASN A 367 1.65 10.15 15.83
N ASN A 368 1.92 11.06 16.77
CA ASN A 368 1.52 10.90 18.17
C ASN A 368 0.24 11.67 18.52
N VAL A 369 0.08 12.89 17.99
CA VAL A 369 -1.06 13.79 18.30
C VAL A 369 -2.27 13.52 17.38
N TYR A 370 -2.16 13.88 16.10
CA TYR A 370 -3.25 13.82 15.11
C TYR A 370 -3.41 12.43 14.48
N ARG A 371 -2.38 11.57 14.61
CA ARG A 371 -2.36 10.17 14.14
C ARG A 371 -2.59 10.02 12.63
N THR A 372 -2.24 11.04 11.85
CA THR A 372 -2.23 11.06 10.38
C THR A 372 -0.87 10.59 9.85
N PRO A 373 -0.77 9.90 8.69
CA PRO A 373 0.51 9.47 8.17
C PRO A 373 1.39 10.66 7.77
N GLY A 374 2.63 10.63 8.22
CA GLY A 374 3.67 11.59 7.90
C GLY A 374 5.01 11.11 8.42
N THR A 375 6.09 11.45 7.71
CA THR A 375 7.45 11.06 8.09
C THR A 375 8.48 12.08 7.62
N LEU A 376 9.59 12.16 8.36
CA LEU A 376 10.85 12.63 7.79
C LEU A 376 11.23 11.77 6.58
N CYS A 377 11.70 12.41 5.52
CA CYS A 377 12.41 11.72 4.44
C CYS A 377 13.87 11.53 4.91
N LEU A 378 14.32 10.30 5.04
CA LEU A 378 15.65 9.96 5.56
C LEU A 378 16.56 9.49 4.43
N GLU A 379 17.88 9.56 4.62
CA GLU A 379 18.81 8.70 3.86
C GLU A 379 18.69 7.25 4.34
N LYS A 380 19.08 6.27 3.51
CA LYS A 380 19.04 4.86 3.87
C LYS A 380 19.86 4.57 5.14
N GLU A 381 21.09 5.06 5.21
CA GLU A 381 21.99 4.87 6.33
C GLU A 381 21.52 5.63 7.58
N GLU A 382 20.82 6.76 7.40
CA GLU A 382 20.15 7.47 8.49
C GLU A 382 19.01 6.60 9.06
N PHE A 383 18.15 6.05 8.20
CA PHE A 383 17.07 5.14 8.62
C PHE A 383 17.59 3.89 9.34
N GLU A 384 18.62 3.22 8.78
CA GLU A 384 19.28 2.06 9.41
C GLU A 384 19.92 2.41 10.76
N SER A 385 20.26 3.69 11.00
CA SER A 385 20.75 4.17 12.30
C SER A 385 19.63 4.40 13.34
N THR A 386 18.37 4.55 12.91
CA THR A 386 17.25 4.81 13.82
C THR A 386 16.93 3.62 14.74
N PRO A 387 16.24 3.84 15.88
CA PRO A 387 15.72 2.75 16.70
C PRO A 387 14.71 1.84 15.96
N GLN A 388 14.05 2.31 14.89
CA GLN A 388 13.15 1.48 14.08
C GLN A 388 13.92 0.60 13.10
N GLY A 389 14.80 1.19 12.28
CA GLY A 389 15.65 0.44 11.35
C GLY A 389 16.46 -0.64 12.06
N LYS A 390 17.03 -0.33 13.22
CA LYS A 390 17.72 -1.29 14.10
C LYS A 390 16.84 -2.42 14.65
N ALA A 391 15.53 -2.22 14.77
CA ALA A 391 14.61 -3.23 15.28
C ALA A 391 14.11 -4.19 14.18
N ILE A 392 14.00 -3.71 12.94
CA ILE A 392 13.43 -4.47 11.81
C ILE A 392 14.46 -4.95 10.78
N ARG A 393 15.73 -4.50 10.85
CA ARG A 393 16.84 -4.87 9.93
C ARG A 393 16.97 -6.36 9.61
N ASP A 394 16.64 -7.21 10.57
CA ASP A 394 16.77 -8.66 10.44
C ASP A 394 15.41 -9.35 10.21
N GLU A 395 14.33 -8.61 9.92
CA GLU A 395 13.07 -9.17 9.41
C GLU A 395 13.22 -9.61 7.95
N PRO A 396 12.80 -10.83 7.57
CA PRO A 396 12.61 -11.22 6.17
C PRO A 396 11.29 -10.63 5.62
N TYR A 397 10.98 -10.85 4.34
CA TYR A 397 9.76 -10.37 3.66
C TYR A 397 8.46 -10.53 4.49
N TYR A 398 8.31 -11.63 5.20
CA TYR A 398 7.26 -11.84 6.21
C TYR A 398 7.82 -12.66 7.38
N ASN A 399 7.46 -12.30 8.61
CA ASN A 399 7.68 -13.18 9.76
C ASN A 399 6.56 -14.23 9.80
N LEU A 400 6.89 -15.49 10.07
CA LEU A 400 5.92 -16.58 10.29
C LEU A 400 6.07 -17.11 11.72
N VAL A 401 5.03 -16.91 12.54
CA VAL A 401 5.08 -17.15 13.99
C VAL A 401 4.06 -18.23 14.39
N PRO A 402 4.48 -19.47 14.72
CA PRO A 402 3.58 -20.53 15.17
C PRO A 402 3.00 -20.21 16.56
N GLN A 403 1.72 -20.52 16.77
CA GLN A 403 0.95 -20.11 17.95
C GLN A 403 0.77 -21.27 18.93
N HIS A 404 1.85 -21.65 19.62
CA HIS A 404 1.95 -22.84 20.49
C HIS A 404 0.92 -22.94 21.64
N HIS A 405 0.16 -21.88 21.93
CA HIS A 405 -0.95 -21.92 22.89
C HIS A 405 -2.21 -22.62 22.34
N TYR A 406 -2.30 -22.84 21.02
CA TYR A 406 -3.43 -23.49 20.36
C TYR A 406 -2.95 -24.79 19.71
N THR A 407 -3.52 -25.91 20.15
CA THR A 407 -3.04 -27.26 19.85
C THR A 407 -4.02 -28.03 18.95
N GLN A 408 -4.59 -27.36 17.93
CA GLN A 408 -5.38 -28.06 16.91
C GLN A 408 -4.50 -29.09 16.18
N PRO A 409 -5.04 -30.25 15.78
CA PRO A 409 -4.28 -31.27 15.05
C PRO A 409 -3.88 -30.80 13.65
N SER A 410 -3.03 -31.57 12.97
CA SER A 410 -2.73 -31.40 11.56
C SER A 410 -3.94 -31.73 10.68
N VAL A 411 -4.10 -30.96 9.61
CA VAL A 411 -5.28 -30.96 8.74
C VAL A 411 -4.83 -31.24 7.32
N ALA A 412 -4.67 -32.53 7.02
CA ALA A 412 -4.41 -32.99 5.66
C ALA A 412 -5.48 -32.45 4.69
N TRP A 413 -5.05 -32.20 3.45
CA TRP A 413 -5.82 -31.45 2.46
C TRP A 413 -7.11 -32.16 2.00
N ASP A 414 -7.19 -33.49 2.19
CA ASP A 414 -8.36 -34.34 1.95
C ASP A 414 -9.58 -33.95 2.80
N LYS A 415 -9.36 -33.31 3.96
CA LYS A 415 -10.42 -32.83 4.86
C LYS A 415 -10.96 -31.45 4.51
N VAL A 416 -10.31 -30.72 3.59
CA VAL A 416 -10.81 -29.45 3.06
C VAL A 416 -11.78 -29.78 1.93
N SER A 417 -13.07 -29.50 2.12
CA SER A 417 -14.06 -29.71 1.05
C SER A 417 -13.77 -28.78 -0.13
N PHE A 418 -13.61 -29.36 -1.33
CA PHE A 418 -13.24 -28.67 -2.56
C PHE A 418 -13.97 -29.28 -3.77
N ASP A 419 -13.99 -28.57 -4.90
CA ASP A 419 -14.49 -29.12 -6.16
C ASP A 419 -13.40 -30.03 -6.76
N PRO A 420 -13.64 -31.34 -7.00
CA PRO A 420 -12.66 -32.24 -7.59
C PRO A 420 -12.16 -31.84 -8.98
N ALA A 421 -12.84 -30.92 -9.68
CA ALA A 421 -12.38 -30.33 -10.94
C ALA A 421 -11.47 -29.09 -10.77
N ASP A 422 -11.35 -28.54 -9.56
CA ASP A 422 -10.48 -27.39 -9.27
C ASP A 422 -9.23 -27.82 -8.48
N CYS A 423 -8.18 -28.17 -9.22
CA CYS A 423 -6.87 -28.56 -8.72
C CYS A 423 -5.95 -27.40 -8.30
N ARG A 424 -6.47 -26.17 -8.12
CA ARG A 424 -5.67 -25.06 -7.59
C ARG A 424 -5.33 -25.27 -6.12
N PRO A 425 -4.16 -24.79 -5.63
CA PRO A 425 -3.62 -25.27 -4.35
C PRO A 425 -4.48 -24.86 -3.15
N LEU A 426 -5.17 -23.72 -3.24
CA LEU A 426 -6.07 -23.20 -2.21
C LEU A 426 -7.55 -23.47 -2.50
N SER A 427 -7.88 -24.34 -3.46
CA SER A 427 -9.26 -24.77 -3.74
C SER A 427 -9.97 -25.22 -2.44
N GLY A 428 -11.13 -24.66 -2.13
CA GLY A 428 -11.88 -24.92 -0.89
C GLY A 428 -11.38 -24.21 0.39
N ILE A 429 -10.24 -23.53 0.38
CA ILE A 429 -9.75 -22.74 1.53
C ILE A 429 -10.60 -21.48 1.71
N LYS A 430 -11.03 -21.20 2.94
CA LYS A 430 -11.88 -20.04 3.28
C LYS A 430 -11.05 -18.86 3.81
N VAL A 431 -11.08 -17.72 3.13
CA VAL A 431 -10.32 -16.51 3.49
C VAL A 431 -11.26 -15.36 3.85
N LEU A 432 -11.07 -14.78 5.04
CA LEU A 432 -11.67 -13.50 5.41
C LEU A 432 -10.66 -12.38 5.21
N ASP A 433 -11.04 -11.39 4.40
CA ASP A 433 -10.17 -10.31 3.97
C ASP A 433 -10.69 -8.97 4.51
N LEU A 434 -10.11 -8.50 5.62
CA LEU A 434 -10.45 -7.25 6.30
C LEU A 434 -9.39 -6.20 5.96
N SER A 435 -9.31 -5.85 4.68
CA SER A 435 -8.26 -5.01 4.13
C SER A 435 -8.78 -3.89 3.22
N ARG A 436 -7.95 -2.86 3.00
CA ARG A 436 -8.24 -1.64 2.25
C ARG A 436 -6.99 -1.16 1.49
N ALA A 437 -7.13 -0.14 0.65
CA ALA A 437 -6.06 0.32 -0.27
C ALA A 437 -5.57 -0.79 -1.21
N ILE A 438 -4.29 -1.23 -1.13
CA ILE A 438 -3.63 -2.11 -2.12
C ILE A 438 -2.87 -3.29 -1.48
N ALA A 439 -2.04 -3.07 -0.46
CA ALA A 439 -1.12 -4.09 0.09
C ALA A 439 -1.84 -5.36 0.60
N ALA A 440 -2.60 -5.24 1.69
CA ALA A 440 -3.37 -6.36 2.22
C ALA A 440 -4.45 -6.90 1.25
N PRO A 441 -5.15 -6.10 0.42
CA PRO A 441 -6.01 -6.63 -0.65
C PRO A 441 -5.29 -7.54 -1.64
N THR A 442 -4.02 -7.28 -1.96
CA THR A 442 -3.22 -8.13 -2.86
C THR A 442 -3.01 -9.53 -2.28
N ILE A 443 -2.93 -9.68 -0.96
CA ILE A 443 -2.87 -10.99 -0.28
C ILE A 443 -4.10 -11.84 -0.67
N GLY A 444 -5.30 -11.27 -0.51
CA GLY A 444 -6.55 -11.93 -0.90
C GLY A 444 -6.70 -12.13 -2.41
N ARG A 445 -6.13 -11.25 -3.24
CA ARG A 445 -6.17 -11.31 -4.72
C ARG A 445 -5.39 -12.53 -5.23
N VAL A 446 -4.21 -12.78 -4.68
CA VAL A 446 -3.40 -13.98 -4.93
C VAL A 446 -4.12 -15.23 -4.41
N CYS A 447 -4.69 -15.19 -3.20
CA CYS A 447 -5.43 -16.33 -2.67
C CYS A 447 -6.59 -16.75 -3.58
N ALA A 448 -7.34 -15.77 -4.12
CA ALA A 448 -8.45 -16.03 -5.03
C ALA A 448 -8.00 -16.58 -6.41
N ALA A 449 -6.89 -16.09 -6.97
CA ALA A 449 -6.30 -16.65 -8.19
C ALA A 449 -5.97 -18.15 -8.03
N LEU A 450 -5.44 -18.49 -6.84
CA LEU A 450 -5.06 -19.84 -6.43
C LEU A 450 -6.24 -20.66 -5.85
N GLY A 451 -7.49 -20.29 -6.13
CA GLY A 451 -8.69 -21.09 -5.86
C GLY A 451 -9.36 -20.91 -4.49
N ALA A 452 -8.86 -20.02 -3.63
CA ALA A 452 -9.49 -19.78 -2.33
C ALA A 452 -10.84 -19.07 -2.46
N THR A 453 -11.80 -19.45 -1.61
CA THR A 453 -13.04 -18.68 -1.44
C THR A 453 -12.76 -17.48 -0.55
N VAL A 454 -12.64 -16.29 -1.14
CA VAL A 454 -12.30 -15.04 -0.43
C VAL A 454 -13.54 -14.17 -0.25
N ILE A 455 -13.85 -13.83 1.01
CA ILE A 455 -14.82 -12.78 1.34
C ILE A 455 -14.06 -11.51 1.75
N ARG A 456 -14.23 -10.42 1.00
CA ARG A 456 -13.80 -9.08 1.45
C ARG A 456 -14.87 -8.50 2.37
N VAL A 457 -14.49 -8.25 3.61
CA VAL A 457 -15.33 -7.59 4.61
C VAL A 457 -14.96 -6.11 4.69
N SER A 458 -15.88 -5.25 4.26
CA SER A 458 -15.73 -3.79 4.28
C SER A 458 -16.94 -3.14 4.95
N CYS A 459 -17.00 -1.81 5.00
CA CYS A 459 -18.20 -1.09 5.40
C CYS A 459 -18.49 0.06 4.43
N SER A 460 -19.75 0.21 3.99
CA SER A 460 -20.19 1.29 3.09
C SER A 460 -19.90 2.71 3.58
N LYS A 461 -19.71 2.88 4.90
CA LYS A 461 -19.35 4.14 5.57
C LYS A 461 -17.85 4.44 5.59
N ASN A 462 -17.00 3.53 5.11
CA ASN A 462 -15.57 3.78 4.95
C ASN A 462 -15.33 4.50 3.62
N THR A 463 -14.45 5.50 3.61
CA THR A 463 -13.88 5.98 2.35
C THR A 463 -13.15 4.84 1.65
N GLU A 464 -13.34 4.63 0.36
CA GLU A 464 -12.57 3.67 -0.43
C GLU A 464 -12.19 4.28 -1.78
N LEU A 465 -11.18 3.71 -2.46
CA LEU A 465 -10.72 4.16 -3.78
C LEU A 465 -11.14 3.13 -4.84
N PRO A 466 -12.18 3.37 -5.65
CA PRO A 466 -12.71 2.39 -6.61
C PRO A 466 -11.69 1.74 -7.54
N ILE A 467 -10.67 2.47 -7.99
CA ILE A 467 -9.62 1.88 -8.83
C ILE A 467 -8.80 0.79 -8.10
N THR A 468 -8.56 0.94 -6.79
CA THR A 468 -7.88 -0.09 -5.98
C THR A 468 -8.86 -1.16 -5.50
N LEU A 469 -10.17 -0.88 -5.46
CA LEU A 469 -11.19 -1.91 -5.29
C LEU A 469 -11.32 -2.79 -6.54
N ILE A 470 -11.20 -2.23 -7.74
CA ILE A 470 -11.36 -3.01 -8.98
C ILE A 470 -10.19 -3.98 -9.19
N ASP A 471 -8.94 -3.57 -8.95
CA ASP A 471 -7.83 -4.53 -8.95
C ASP A 471 -7.79 -5.40 -7.68
N GLY A 472 -8.06 -4.81 -6.51
CA GLY A 472 -7.94 -5.47 -5.21
C GLY A 472 -9.11 -6.36 -4.80
N CYS A 473 -10.22 -6.38 -5.54
CA CYS A 473 -11.41 -7.20 -5.25
C CYS A 473 -11.79 -8.20 -6.36
N ILE A 474 -11.01 -8.29 -7.44
CA ILE A 474 -11.17 -9.39 -8.41
C ILE A 474 -11.02 -10.74 -7.69
N GLY A 475 -11.87 -11.71 -8.02
CA GLY A 475 -11.90 -13.00 -7.33
C GLY A 475 -12.61 -13.02 -5.97
N LYS A 476 -13.24 -11.92 -5.50
CA LYS A 476 -13.75 -11.83 -4.11
C LYS A 476 -15.25 -11.60 -3.99
N THR A 477 -15.86 -12.30 -3.04
CA THR A 477 -17.21 -12.02 -2.55
C THR A 477 -17.16 -10.78 -1.64
N SER A 478 -17.54 -9.61 -2.16
CA SER A 478 -17.52 -8.33 -1.41
C SER A 478 -18.79 -8.10 -0.58
N VAL A 479 -18.66 -7.81 0.73
CA VAL A 479 -19.77 -7.67 1.69
C VAL A 479 -19.65 -6.41 2.56
N ASP A 480 -20.79 -5.91 3.07
CA ASP A 480 -20.89 -4.75 3.99
C ASP A 480 -21.23 -5.20 5.42
N ILE A 481 -20.31 -4.92 6.35
CA ILE A 481 -20.40 -5.28 7.77
C ILE A 481 -19.85 -4.12 8.62
N ASP A 482 -20.74 -3.32 9.22
CA ASP A 482 -20.34 -2.28 10.18
C ASP A 482 -19.96 -2.88 11.54
N LEU A 483 -18.65 -3.10 11.75
CA LEU A 483 -18.08 -3.66 12.99
C LEU A 483 -18.24 -2.74 14.22
N LYS A 484 -18.79 -1.54 14.10
CA LYS A 484 -19.17 -0.70 15.26
C LYS A 484 -20.54 -1.11 15.84
N THR A 485 -21.37 -1.80 15.05
CA THR A 485 -22.69 -2.29 15.48
C THR A 485 -22.59 -3.61 16.26
N PHE A 486 -23.70 -4.07 16.85
CA PHE A 486 -23.78 -5.43 17.40
C PHE A 486 -23.89 -6.48 16.29
N ASP A 487 -24.82 -6.30 15.36
CA ASP A 487 -25.13 -7.27 14.31
C ASP A 487 -23.99 -7.46 13.31
N GLY A 488 -23.23 -6.41 12.99
CA GLY A 488 -22.04 -6.50 12.16
C GLY A 488 -20.96 -7.37 12.81
N ARG A 489 -20.72 -7.19 14.12
CA ARG A 489 -19.79 -8.04 14.87
C ARG A 489 -20.29 -9.48 14.99
N LYS A 490 -21.59 -9.70 15.16
CA LYS A 490 -22.21 -11.03 15.13
C LYS A 490 -21.99 -11.73 13.78
N LYS A 491 -22.22 -11.04 12.66
CA LYS A 491 -21.96 -11.55 11.30
C LYS A 491 -20.48 -11.91 11.09
N LEU A 492 -19.55 -11.10 11.60
CA LEU A 492 -18.12 -11.42 11.49
C LEU A 492 -17.73 -12.65 12.32
N LEU A 493 -18.29 -12.82 13.53
CA LEU A 493 -18.10 -14.03 14.34
C LEU A 493 -18.57 -15.28 13.59
N GLU A 494 -19.79 -15.26 13.04
CA GLU A 494 -20.38 -16.35 12.25
C GLU A 494 -19.51 -16.75 11.03
N LEU A 495 -18.83 -15.78 10.42
CA LEU A 495 -17.88 -16.04 9.34
C LEU A 495 -16.55 -16.63 9.83
N ILE A 496 -16.01 -16.14 10.95
CA ILE A 496 -14.73 -16.61 11.55
C ILE A 496 -14.79 -18.08 11.99
N GLU A 497 -15.96 -18.57 12.42
CA GLU A 497 -16.16 -19.97 12.82
C GLU A 497 -15.71 -20.98 11.75
N ASP A 498 -15.74 -20.60 10.47
CA ASP A 498 -15.42 -21.48 9.35
C ASP A 498 -14.13 -21.11 8.60
N ALA A 499 -13.60 -19.89 8.81
CA ALA A 499 -12.44 -19.35 8.10
C ALA A 499 -11.14 -20.15 8.34
N ASP A 500 -10.30 -20.29 7.32
CA ASP A 500 -8.95 -20.88 7.41
C ASP A 500 -7.85 -19.80 7.48
N VAL A 501 -8.11 -18.65 6.85
CA VAL A 501 -7.22 -17.48 6.83
C VAL A 501 -8.02 -16.24 7.23
N PHE A 502 -7.39 -15.36 8.02
CA PHE A 502 -7.90 -14.03 8.35
C PHE A 502 -6.82 -13.00 8.00
N ILE A 503 -7.14 -12.02 7.16
CA ILE A 503 -6.24 -10.94 6.75
C ILE A 503 -6.66 -9.66 7.46
N ASP A 504 -5.79 -9.14 8.30
CA ASP A 504 -5.88 -7.85 8.99
C ASP A 504 -5.03 -6.81 8.25
N GLY A 505 -5.70 -5.96 7.46
CA GLY A 505 -5.10 -4.82 6.77
C GLY A 505 -5.42 -3.48 7.46
N TYR A 506 -5.65 -3.49 8.77
CA TYR A 506 -5.83 -2.26 9.55
C TYR A 506 -4.57 -1.93 10.36
N ARG A 507 -4.40 -0.65 10.72
CA ARG A 507 -3.31 -0.23 11.62
C ARG A 507 -3.37 -1.04 12.93
N PRO A 508 -2.24 -1.56 13.44
CA PRO A 508 -2.21 -2.27 14.72
C PRO A 508 -2.93 -1.55 15.86
N ALA A 509 -3.59 -2.32 16.73
CA ALA A 509 -4.54 -1.90 17.77
C ALA A 509 -5.96 -1.51 17.30
N VAL A 510 -6.24 -1.38 15.98
CA VAL A 510 -7.61 -1.13 15.49
C VAL A 510 -8.48 -2.37 15.63
N MET A 511 -7.99 -3.53 15.22
CA MET A 511 -8.76 -4.79 15.31
C MET A 511 -8.94 -5.24 16.76
N GLU A 512 -7.92 -5.05 17.61
CA GLU A 512 -8.01 -5.24 19.06
C GLU A 512 -9.13 -4.37 19.66
N HIS A 513 -9.24 -3.11 19.26
CA HIS A 513 -10.31 -2.21 19.73
C HIS A 513 -11.72 -2.62 19.26
N LEU A 514 -11.84 -3.22 18.07
CA LEU A 514 -13.11 -3.76 17.55
C LEU A 514 -13.49 -5.11 18.19
N GLY A 515 -12.55 -5.79 18.85
CA GLY A 515 -12.71 -7.12 19.46
C GLY A 515 -12.28 -8.29 18.56
N PHE A 516 -11.60 -8.02 17.46
CA PHE A 516 -11.21 -9.00 16.41
C PHE A 516 -9.70 -8.98 16.11
N GLY A 517 -8.91 -8.47 17.06
CA GLY A 517 -7.46 -8.55 17.04
C GLY A 517 -6.98 -10.01 17.11
N ARG A 518 -5.69 -10.20 16.76
CA ARG A 518 -5.05 -11.52 16.59
C ARG A 518 -5.43 -12.55 17.65
N ASP A 519 -5.20 -12.22 18.93
CA ASP A 519 -5.39 -13.16 20.04
C ASP A 519 -6.88 -13.47 20.32
N ALA A 520 -7.78 -12.55 19.96
CA ALA A 520 -9.22 -12.77 20.07
C ALA A 520 -9.71 -13.74 18.98
N VAL A 521 -9.29 -13.55 17.73
CA VAL A 521 -9.66 -14.44 16.62
C VAL A 521 -9.06 -15.84 16.80
N LEU A 522 -7.80 -15.94 17.22
CA LEU A 522 -7.18 -17.22 17.60
C LEU A 522 -7.89 -17.88 18.79
N GLY A 523 -8.34 -17.09 19.76
CA GLY A 523 -9.15 -17.55 20.90
C GLY A 523 -10.52 -18.11 20.52
N LEU A 524 -11.18 -17.53 19.51
CA LEU A 524 -12.46 -18.04 18.98
C LEU A 524 -12.29 -19.41 18.29
N VAL A 525 -11.23 -19.58 17.49
CA VAL A 525 -10.96 -20.84 16.76
C VAL A 525 -10.20 -21.89 17.59
N ALA A 526 -9.88 -21.60 18.85
CA ALA A 526 -9.08 -22.44 19.75
C ALA A 526 -9.64 -23.86 19.97
N LYS A 527 -10.94 -24.07 19.74
CA LYS A 527 -11.65 -25.36 19.93
C LYS A 527 -12.03 -26.06 18.62
N ARG A 528 -11.64 -25.51 17.46
CA ARG A 528 -11.87 -26.17 16.16
C ARG A 528 -10.92 -27.35 15.98
N ASP A 529 -11.31 -28.25 15.10
CA ASP A 529 -10.47 -29.34 14.58
C ASP A 529 -9.32 -28.86 13.68
N ARG A 530 -9.40 -27.62 13.20
CA ARG A 530 -8.38 -26.94 12.40
C ARG A 530 -8.01 -25.57 12.98
N GLY A 531 -6.71 -25.26 12.99
CA GLY A 531 -6.23 -23.91 13.31
C GLY A 531 -6.41 -22.92 12.17
N LEU A 532 -5.92 -21.69 12.35
CA LEU A 532 -6.12 -20.56 11.44
C LEU A 532 -4.79 -19.85 11.16
N VAL A 533 -4.66 -19.29 9.95
CA VAL A 533 -3.55 -18.40 9.58
C VAL A 533 -4.01 -16.94 9.70
N TYR A 534 -3.50 -16.20 10.68
CA TYR A 534 -3.82 -14.79 10.91
C TYR A 534 -2.72 -13.92 10.30
N CYS A 535 -2.98 -13.33 9.13
CA CYS A 535 -2.05 -12.49 8.41
C CYS A 535 -2.27 -11.02 8.75
N GLN A 536 -1.21 -10.31 9.14
CA GLN A 536 -1.24 -8.89 9.46
C GLN A 536 -0.27 -8.11 8.57
N GLU A 537 -0.72 -6.97 8.07
CA GLU A 537 0.08 -6.02 7.29
C GLU A 537 0.20 -4.69 8.06
N ASN A 538 1.36 -4.04 7.99
CA ASN A 538 1.52 -2.66 8.45
C ASN A 538 2.61 -1.91 7.66
N CYS A 539 2.78 -0.61 7.91
CA CYS A 539 3.83 0.16 7.25
C CYS A 539 5.26 -0.13 7.77
N TYR A 540 5.51 -0.06 9.07
CA TYR A 540 6.87 0.09 9.62
C TYR A 540 7.55 -1.20 10.14
N GLY A 541 6.88 -2.35 10.06
CA GLY A 541 7.36 -3.62 10.62
C GLY A 541 6.84 -3.92 12.02
N TRP A 542 7.12 -5.13 12.51
CA TRP A 542 6.44 -5.71 13.67
C TRP A 542 7.25 -5.62 14.97
N LYS A 543 8.37 -4.91 14.93
CA LYS A 543 9.25 -4.58 16.07
C LYS A 543 9.54 -3.08 16.09
N GLY A 544 10.09 -2.60 17.21
CA GLY A 544 10.55 -1.22 17.35
C GLY A 544 9.46 -0.20 17.75
N PRO A 545 9.81 1.08 17.92
CA PRO A 545 8.89 2.11 18.42
C PRO A 545 7.81 2.57 17.42
N TRP A 546 7.90 2.21 16.13
CA TRP A 546 7.00 2.73 15.09
C TRP A 546 5.89 1.76 14.65
N THR A 547 5.80 0.55 15.21
CA THR A 547 4.78 -0.46 14.84
C THR A 547 3.32 0.05 14.87
N THR A 548 2.99 1.02 15.73
CA THR A 548 1.63 1.62 15.79
C THR A 548 1.48 2.94 15.01
N ARG A 549 2.50 3.38 14.26
CA ARG A 549 2.44 4.61 13.46
C ARG A 549 1.56 4.43 12.22
N PRO A 550 0.87 5.49 11.77
CA PRO A 550 0.24 5.54 10.45
C PRO A 550 1.26 5.52 9.31
N GLY A 551 0.98 4.77 8.24
CA GLY A 551 1.81 4.79 7.03
C GLY A 551 1.07 4.26 5.80
N TRP A 552 1.70 4.41 4.65
CA TRP A 552 1.27 4.14 3.27
C TRP A 552 2.54 3.86 2.43
N ALA A 553 2.45 3.31 1.21
CA ALA A 553 3.65 3.06 0.38
C ALA A 553 4.56 4.29 0.24
N GLN A 554 3.97 5.46 -0.07
CA GLN A 554 4.67 6.75 -0.17
C GLN A 554 5.47 7.15 1.10
N ILE A 555 4.98 6.75 2.28
CA ILE A 555 5.65 6.94 3.57
C ILE A 555 6.79 5.93 3.75
N ALA A 556 6.57 4.67 3.33
CA ALA A 556 7.60 3.63 3.36
C ALA A 556 8.76 3.94 2.39
N ASP A 557 8.49 4.47 1.20
CA ASP A 557 9.50 4.86 0.20
C ASP A 557 10.39 6.01 0.71
N THR A 558 9.78 6.99 1.36
CA THR A 558 10.49 8.19 1.84
C THR A 558 11.23 7.97 3.15
N VAL A 559 10.73 7.14 4.06
CA VAL A 559 11.39 6.89 5.35
C VAL A 559 12.65 6.02 5.25
N CYS A 560 12.79 5.18 4.22
CA CYS A 560 13.97 4.29 4.04
C CYS A 560 14.99 4.78 2.99
N GLY A 561 14.82 5.99 2.44
CA GLY A 561 15.76 6.59 1.48
C GLY A 561 15.53 6.26 0.00
N ILE A 562 14.59 5.36 -0.34
CA ILE A 562 14.19 5.12 -1.74
C ILE A 562 13.78 6.43 -2.41
N GLY A 563 13.03 7.30 -1.72
CA GLY A 563 12.58 8.57 -2.29
C GLY A 563 13.75 9.52 -2.65
N MET A 564 14.77 9.64 -1.79
CA MET A 564 15.98 10.44 -2.10
C MET A 564 16.75 9.88 -3.28
N ASP A 565 16.85 8.56 -3.39
CA ASP A 565 17.52 7.89 -4.50
C ASP A 565 16.78 8.04 -5.83
N ILE A 566 15.45 8.03 -5.82
CA ILE A 566 14.63 8.30 -7.01
C ILE A 566 14.80 9.76 -7.46
N GLY A 567 14.81 10.72 -6.53
CA GLY A 567 15.12 12.11 -6.84
C GLY A 567 16.48 12.29 -7.50
N ARG A 568 17.52 11.68 -6.94
CA ARG A 568 18.88 11.66 -7.54
C ARG A 568 18.91 10.97 -8.89
N PHE A 569 18.12 9.92 -9.09
CA PHE A 569 17.97 9.27 -10.39
C PHE A 569 17.38 10.22 -11.43
N HIS A 570 16.36 11.01 -11.09
CA HIS A 570 15.79 12.05 -11.96
C HIS A 570 16.59 13.36 -12.02
N GLY A 571 17.66 13.51 -11.24
CA GLY A 571 18.61 14.63 -11.32
C GLY A 571 18.46 15.72 -10.25
N TYR A 572 17.80 15.45 -9.13
CA TYR A 572 17.53 16.42 -8.06
C TYR A 572 18.02 15.94 -6.68
N ASP A 573 18.30 16.88 -5.76
CA ASP A 573 18.60 16.61 -4.34
C ASP A 573 17.35 16.87 -3.45
N GLU A 574 16.30 16.14 -3.78
CA GLU A 574 15.01 16.14 -3.09
C GLU A 574 14.40 14.72 -3.16
N PRO A 575 13.55 14.32 -2.22
CA PRO A 575 12.88 13.04 -2.29
C PRO A 575 11.71 13.08 -3.27
N HIS A 576 11.59 12.05 -4.11
CA HIS A 576 10.46 11.79 -4.99
C HIS A 576 9.64 10.60 -4.50
N ILE A 577 8.39 10.50 -4.94
CA ILE A 577 7.55 9.33 -4.70
C ILE A 577 7.89 8.22 -5.70
N PHE A 578 7.77 6.96 -5.31
CA PHE A 578 7.95 5.85 -6.25
C PHE A 578 6.88 5.95 -7.38
N PRO A 579 7.24 5.78 -8.67
CA PRO A 579 6.30 5.77 -9.79
C PRO A 579 5.30 4.59 -9.75
N GLY A 580 4.33 4.65 -8.83
CA GLY A 580 3.32 3.62 -8.59
C GLY A 580 3.51 2.87 -7.27
N PRO A 581 2.54 2.05 -6.86
CA PRO A 581 2.42 1.51 -5.49
C PRO A 581 3.24 0.22 -5.28
N ASN A 582 4.49 0.20 -5.74
CA ASN A 582 5.32 -1.02 -5.74
C ASN A 582 5.51 -1.63 -4.34
N ALA A 583 5.70 -0.79 -3.31
CA ALA A 583 5.84 -1.24 -1.92
C ALA A 583 4.57 -1.94 -1.39
N ASP A 584 3.38 -1.51 -1.82
CA ASP A 584 2.12 -2.18 -1.48
C ASP A 584 2.08 -3.58 -2.07
N TYR A 585 2.32 -3.72 -3.39
CA TYR A 585 2.27 -5.01 -4.07
C TYR A 585 3.37 -5.98 -3.60
N LEU A 586 4.61 -5.53 -3.36
CA LEU A 586 5.65 -6.38 -2.75
C LEU A 586 5.18 -6.93 -1.39
N THR A 587 4.54 -6.10 -0.58
CA THR A 587 4.05 -6.48 0.76
C THR A 587 2.85 -7.42 0.68
N GLY A 588 1.99 -7.24 -0.32
CA GLY A 588 0.88 -8.14 -0.62
C GLY A 588 1.35 -9.50 -1.13
N HIS A 589 2.34 -9.55 -2.01
CA HIS A 589 2.98 -10.79 -2.47
C HIS A 589 3.72 -11.50 -1.31
N ALA A 590 4.44 -10.77 -0.45
CA ALA A 590 5.07 -11.32 0.75
C ALA A 590 4.04 -11.89 1.74
N GLY A 591 2.94 -11.18 1.97
CA GLY A 591 1.83 -11.65 2.81
C GLY A 591 1.15 -12.89 2.23
N ALA A 592 0.94 -12.95 0.92
CA ALA A 592 0.39 -14.12 0.24
C ALA A 592 1.31 -15.34 0.37
N ALA A 593 2.61 -15.18 0.13
CA ALA A 593 3.58 -16.25 0.30
C ALA A 593 3.62 -16.75 1.76
N GLY A 594 3.55 -15.85 2.74
CA GLY A 594 3.41 -16.22 4.15
C GLY A 594 2.10 -16.95 4.47
N VAL A 595 0.98 -16.61 3.82
CA VAL A 595 -0.28 -17.35 3.94
C VAL A 595 -0.16 -18.77 3.38
N LEU A 596 0.41 -18.94 2.17
CA LEU A 596 0.65 -20.28 1.60
C LEU A 596 1.55 -21.12 2.52
N HIS A 597 2.66 -20.55 2.99
CA HIS A 597 3.60 -21.24 3.89
C HIS A 597 2.93 -21.59 5.24
N GLY A 598 2.15 -20.67 5.83
CA GLY A 598 1.40 -20.93 7.05
C GLY A 598 0.32 -22.01 6.88
N LEU A 599 -0.35 -22.07 5.72
CA LEU A 599 -1.32 -23.12 5.40
C LEU A 599 -0.63 -24.49 5.20
N TYR A 600 0.54 -24.51 4.56
CA TYR A 600 1.36 -25.71 4.39
C TYR A 600 1.87 -26.26 5.73
N LEU A 601 2.41 -25.42 6.61
CA LEU A 601 2.80 -25.88 7.95
C LEU A 601 1.57 -26.35 8.76
N ARG A 602 0.42 -25.67 8.64
CA ARG A 602 -0.84 -26.10 9.27
C ARG A 602 -1.31 -27.49 8.80
N SER A 603 -1.20 -27.80 7.51
CA SER A 603 -1.67 -29.11 7.01
C SER A 603 -0.83 -30.27 7.54
N ARG A 604 0.49 -30.05 7.74
CA ARG A 604 1.44 -31.09 8.19
C ARG A 604 1.63 -31.14 9.71
N GLN A 605 1.69 -30.00 10.37
CA GLN A 605 2.07 -29.86 11.79
C GLN A 605 0.89 -29.49 12.71
N GLY A 606 -0.19 -28.92 12.17
CA GLY A 606 -1.34 -28.44 12.94
C GLY A 606 -1.11 -27.08 13.59
N GLY A 607 -1.96 -26.74 14.58
CA GLY A 607 -1.96 -25.45 15.26
C GLY A 607 -2.36 -24.27 14.36
N SER A 608 -2.14 -23.06 14.88
CA SER A 608 -2.38 -21.79 14.19
C SER A 608 -1.08 -21.04 13.93
N TYR A 609 -1.06 -20.19 12.90
CA TYR A 609 0.11 -19.40 12.50
C TYR A 609 -0.24 -17.93 12.36
N VAL A 610 0.74 -17.07 12.63
CA VAL A 610 0.62 -15.61 12.43
C VAL A 610 1.63 -15.19 11.38
N VAL A 611 1.16 -14.54 10.32
CA VAL A 611 1.97 -13.98 9.24
C VAL A 611 2.07 -12.47 9.44
N GLN A 612 3.25 -11.91 9.27
CA GLN A 612 3.54 -10.50 9.57
C GLN A 612 4.47 -9.91 8.51
N CYS A 613 3.89 -9.23 7.52
CA CYS A 613 4.62 -8.49 6.48
C CYS A 613 4.52 -6.97 6.70
N SER A 614 5.37 -6.17 6.04
CA SER A 614 5.25 -4.70 6.09
C SER A 614 5.90 -3.96 4.93
N LEU A 615 5.36 -2.76 4.63
CA LEU A 615 5.81 -1.90 3.52
C LEU A 615 7.30 -1.55 3.57
N VAL A 616 7.79 -1.11 4.74
CA VAL A 616 9.19 -0.73 4.93
C VAL A 616 10.11 -1.94 4.82
N VAL A 617 9.73 -3.11 5.38
CA VAL A 617 10.56 -4.32 5.24
C VAL A 617 10.63 -4.79 3.79
N SER A 618 9.52 -4.76 3.04
CA SER A 618 9.51 -5.06 1.60
C SER A 618 10.45 -4.15 0.80
N ASN A 619 10.43 -2.85 1.10
CA ASN A 619 11.35 -1.87 0.52
C ASN A 619 12.81 -2.13 0.91
N MET A 620 13.09 -2.51 2.15
CA MET A 620 14.44 -2.89 2.61
C MET A 620 14.96 -4.15 1.91
N GLN A 621 14.12 -5.17 1.65
CA GLN A 621 14.53 -6.34 0.87
C GLN A 621 14.90 -5.93 -0.57
N MET A 622 14.08 -5.10 -1.23
CA MET A 622 14.40 -4.57 -2.57
C MET A 622 15.70 -3.76 -2.57
N GLN A 623 15.95 -2.91 -1.56
CA GLN A 623 17.22 -2.20 -1.39
C GLN A 623 18.41 -3.16 -1.18
N SER A 624 18.21 -4.30 -0.51
CA SER A 624 19.27 -5.28 -0.22
C SER A 624 19.84 -5.96 -1.48
N TYR A 625 19.06 -6.00 -2.57
CA TYR A 625 19.51 -6.50 -3.87
C TYR A 625 20.34 -5.48 -4.67
N GLY A 626 20.50 -4.27 -4.13
CA GLY A 626 21.30 -3.21 -4.71
C GLY A 626 20.58 -2.44 -5.82
N LYS A 627 21.23 -1.35 -6.25
CA LYS A 627 20.79 -0.50 -7.35
C LYS A 627 21.33 -1.02 -8.68
N TYR A 628 20.78 -0.53 -9.78
CA TYR A 628 21.45 -0.61 -11.09
C TYR A 628 22.78 0.15 -11.06
N THR A 629 23.82 -0.38 -11.72
CA THR A 629 25.11 0.32 -11.90
C THR A 629 24.95 1.59 -12.73
N GLU A 630 25.94 2.49 -12.71
CA GLU A 630 25.91 3.68 -13.57
C GLU A 630 25.81 3.30 -15.06
N GLU A 631 26.53 2.25 -15.48
CA GLU A 631 26.49 1.71 -16.85
C GLU A 631 25.10 1.18 -17.25
N GLN A 632 24.33 0.63 -16.30
CA GLN A 632 22.93 0.23 -16.50
C GLN A 632 21.95 1.42 -16.44
N GLN A 633 22.22 2.41 -15.59
CA GLN A 633 21.38 3.60 -15.46
C GLN A 633 21.46 4.53 -16.66
N VAL A 634 22.60 4.63 -17.35
CA VAL A 634 22.76 5.45 -18.57
C VAL A 634 21.75 5.09 -19.68
N PRO A 635 21.66 3.82 -20.16
CA PRO A 635 20.67 3.44 -21.15
C PRO A 635 19.24 3.51 -20.61
N LEU A 636 19.00 3.16 -19.33
CA LEU A 636 17.68 3.27 -18.70
C LEU A 636 17.16 4.72 -18.69
N LYS A 637 18.00 5.70 -18.35
CA LYS A 637 17.67 7.14 -18.42
C LYS A 637 17.53 7.60 -19.87
N ALA A 638 18.37 7.11 -20.78
CA ALA A 638 18.28 7.43 -22.21
C ALA A 638 17.05 6.82 -22.92
N ARG A 639 16.43 5.76 -22.37
CA ARG A 639 15.13 5.22 -22.78
C ARG A 639 13.94 6.05 -22.25
N ASN A 640 14.15 6.86 -21.22
CA ASN A 640 13.10 7.53 -20.44
C ASN A 640 13.26 9.07 -20.38
N LYS A 641 13.71 9.68 -21.48
CA LYS A 641 14.09 11.11 -21.56
C LYS A 641 12.97 12.09 -21.25
N ASP A 642 11.71 11.71 -21.51
CA ASP A 642 10.57 12.54 -21.17
C ASP A 642 10.24 12.55 -19.67
N LEU A 643 10.70 11.55 -18.92
CA LEU A 643 10.45 11.44 -17.48
C LEU A 643 11.61 11.91 -16.60
N VAL A 644 12.85 11.61 -17.02
CA VAL A 644 14.07 12.04 -16.31
C VAL A 644 14.15 13.57 -16.33
N GLY A 645 14.20 14.19 -15.15
CA GLY A 645 14.13 15.64 -15.00
C GLY A 645 12.73 16.26 -15.11
N ARG A 646 11.64 15.47 -14.99
CA ARG A 646 10.25 16.00 -14.96
C ARG A 646 9.41 15.61 -13.72
N ILE A 647 9.75 14.57 -12.96
CA ILE A 647 9.15 14.34 -11.62
C ILE A 647 9.71 15.36 -10.61
N ARG A 648 8.89 15.73 -9.63
CA ARG A 648 9.17 16.68 -8.55
C ARG A 648 8.65 16.15 -7.20
N HIS A 649 9.15 16.69 -6.09
CA HIS A 649 8.74 16.32 -4.72
C HIS A 649 7.23 16.50 -4.39
N TYR A 650 6.49 17.19 -5.26
CA TYR A 650 5.03 17.42 -5.16
C TYR A 650 4.18 16.61 -6.15
N ASP A 651 4.79 15.63 -6.84
CA ASP A 651 4.07 14.68 -7.69
C ASP A 651 3.71 13.43 -6.87
N GLU A 652 2.57 13.47 -6.18
CA GLU A 652 2.00 12.30 -5.53
C GLU A 652 1.39 11.29 -6.53
N ILE A 653 1.04 10.09 -6.06
CA ILE A 653 0.70 8.93 -6.90
C ILE A 653 -0.50 9.14 -7.85
N VAL A 654 -1.45 10.02 -7.52
CA VAL A 654 -2.57 10.39 -8.41
C VAL A 654 -2.12 11.42 -9.45
N SER A 655 -1.22 12.32 -9.09
CA SER A 655 -0.56 13.26 -10.01
C SER A 655 0.37 12.52 -10.99
N HIS A 656 1.07 11.47 -10.56
CA HIS A 656 1.72 10.51 -11.46
C HIS A 656 0.75 9.90 -12.48
N GLY A 657 -0.46 9.53 -12.05
CA GLY A 657 -1.55 9.06 -12.92
C GLY A 657 -2.21 10.13 -13.82
N ARG A 658 -1.72 11.37 -13.80
CA ARG A 658 -2.14 12.46 -14.71
C ARG A 658 -0.98 13.09 -15.50
N ASN A 659 0.24 12.96 -14.99
CA ASN A 659 1.45 13.46 -15.65
C ASN A 659 1.81 12.53 -16.81
N GLU A 660 1.54 12.97 -18.05
CA GLU A 660 1.76 12.17 -19.26
C GLU A 660 3.18 11.60 -19.36
N ASN A 661 4.17 12.28 -18.78
CA ASN A 661 5.57 11.87 -18.79
C ASN A 661 5.81 10.61 -17.95
N VAL A 662 5.10 10.49 -16.83
CA VAL A 662 5.19 9.34 -15.93
C VAL A 662 4.54 8.12 -16.59
N ILE A 663 3.36 8.30 -17.17
CA ILE A 663 2.64 7.27 -17.93
C ILE A 663 3.49 6.80 -19.14
N ARG A 664 4.02 7.75 -19.94
CA ARG A 664 4.94 7.44 -21.05
C ARG A 664 6.20 6.74 -20.56
N GLY A 665 6.73 7.07 -19.38
CA GLY A 665 7.94 6.44 -18.80
C GLY A 665 7.77 4.98 -18.38
N PHE A 666 6.54 4.46 -18.23
CA PHE A 666 6.33 3.02 -18.06
C PHE A 666 6.44 2.23 -19.39
N ILE A 667 6.08 2.91 -20.49
CA ILE A 667 6.16 2.37 -21.85
C ILE A 667 7.58 2.56 -22.42
N ALA A 668 8.22 3.69 -22.11
CA ALA A 668 9.51 4.14 -22.63
C ALA A 668 9.49 4.22 -24.17
N ASN A 669 10.61 3.92 -24.83
CA ASN A 669 10.71 3.85 -26.30
C ASN A 669 10.06 2.58 -26.91
N ARG A 670 9.36 1.76 -26.13
CA ARG A 670 8.75 0.52 -26.60
C ARG A 670 7.36 0.82 -27.18
N GLY A 671 6.94 0.09 -28.20
CA GLY A 671 5.54 0.17 -28.65
C GLY A 671 4.60 -0.23 -27.51
N PHE A 672 3.41 0.39 -27.41
CA PHE A 672 2.41 0.09 -26.37
C PHE A 672 2.18 -1.43 -26.22
N GLU A 673 1.92 -2.11 -27.34
CA GLU A 673 1.65 -3.54 -27.42
C GLU A 673 2.85 -4.42 -26.98
N ASN A 674 4.08 -3.88 -27.01
CA ASN A 674 5.28 -4.59 -26.57
C ASN A 674 5.54 -4.40 -25.07
N ALA A 675 5.20 -3.23 -24.51
CA ALA A 675 5.34 -2.93 -23.09
C ALA A 675 4.16 -3.47 -22.25
N ILE A 676 2.98 -3.54 -22.86
CA ILE A 676 1.67 -3.78 -22.23
C ILE A 676 0.92 -4.78 -23.13
N LYS A 677 1.47 -6.01 -23.20
CA LYS A 677 0.96 -7.08 -24.07
C LYS A 677 -0.45 -7.52 -23.66
N LYS A 678 -1.28 -7.93 -24.62
CA LYS A 678 -2.69 -8.31 -24.37
C LYS A 678 -2.83 -9.61 -23.59
N GLU A 679 -1.92 -10.54 -23.78
CA GLU A 679 -1.81 -11.81 -23.05
C GLU A 679 -1.61 -11.64 -21.55
N TYR A 680 -0.99 -10.53 -21.11
CA TYR A 680 -0.84 -10.19 -19.68
C TYR A 680 -2.16 -9.81 -19.00
N TYR A 681 -3.26 -9.67 -19.75
CA TYR A 681 -4.57 -9.30 -19.25
C TYR A 681 -5.55 -10.48 -19.20
N GLN A 682 -6.41 -10.48 -18.18
CA GLN A 682 -7.66 -11.23 -18.15
C GLN A 682 -8.82 -10.25 -18.32
N LYS A 683 -9.69 -10.55 -19.28
CA LYS A 683 -10.99 -9.90 -19.45
C LYS A 683 -11.98 -10.47 -18.43
N VAL A 684 -12.68 -9.60 -17.70
CA VAL A 684 -13.73 -9.95 -16.73
C VAL A 684 -14.93 -9.01 -16.84
N ASP A 685 -16.09 -9.45 -16.34
CA ASP A 685 -17.28 -8.61 -16.28
C ASP A 685 -17.13 -7.44 -15.30
N GLY A 686 -17.43 -6.23 -15.78
CA GLY A 686 -17.50 -4.99 -15.00
C GLY A 686 -18.91 -4.48 -14.73
N SER A 687 -19.97 -5.21 -15.13
CA SER A 687 -21.38 -4.80 -15.03
C SER A 687 -21.79 -4.34 -13.62
N MET A 688 -21.23 -4.99 -12.60
CA MET A 688 -21.43 -4.68 -11.17
C MET A 688 -20.99 -3.26 -10.78
N TRP A 689 -20.12 -2.64 -11.57
CA TRP A 689 -19.66 -1.26 -11.42
C TRP A 689 -20.36 -0.25 -12.34
N GLY A 690 -21.34 -0.69 -13.14
CA GLY A 690 -21.90 0.13 -14.22
C GLY A 690 -20.95 0.28 -15.42
N LEU A 691 -20.01 -0.67 -15.58
CA LEU A 691 -18.99 -0.70 -16.63
C LEU A 691 -19.24 -1.85 -17.60
N GLY A 692 -18.60 -1.81 -18.77
CA GLY A 692 -18.51 -2.97 -19.67
C GLY A 692 -17.41 -3.94 -19.23
N ASP A 693 -16.89 -4.73 -20.16
CA ASP A 693 -15.70 -5.56 -19.95
C ASP A 693 -14.53 -4.76 -19.34
N LEU A 694 -13.92 -5.32 -18.31
CA LEU A 694 -12.68 -4.85 -17.71
C LEU A 694 -11.52 -5.76 -18.11
N ASP A 695 -10.42 -5.18 -18.57
CA ASP A 695 -9.17 -5.91 -18.74
C ASP A 695 -8.28 -5.62 -17.50
N LEU A 696 -7.99 -6.67 -16.73
CA LEU A 696 -7.21 -6.63 -15.49
C LEU A 696 -5.92 -7.47 -15.60
N VAL A 697 -4.83 -7.01 -14.98
CA VAL A 697 -3.50 -7.66 -15.09
C VAL A 697 -3.53 -9.04 -14.42
N LYS A 698 -3.30 -10.11 -15.20
CA LYS A 698 -3.17 -11.48 -14.69
C LYS A 698 -2.06 -11.60 -13.68
N LEU A 699 -2.27 -12.47 -12.68
CA LEU A 699 -1.20 -12.92 -11.81
C LEU A 699 -0.06 -13.53 -12.66
N ALA A 700 1.17 -13.07 -12.50
CA ALA A 700 2.33 -13.60 -13.26
C ALA A 700 2.79 -14.94 -12.67
N LEU A 701 1.91 -15.94 -12.79
CA LEU A 701 2.09 -17.34 -12.43
C LEU A 701 1.47 -18.17 -13.56
N GLU A 702 2.30 -18.68 -14.47
CA GLU A 702 1.89 -19.68 -15.45
C GLU A 702 2.43 -21.04 -15.00
N PHE A 703 1.60 -22.08 -15.00
CA PHE A 703 1.99 -23.45 -14.63
C PHE A 703 1.95 -24.37 -15.84
N GLN A 704 2.86 -25.35 -15.92
CA GLN A 704 3.02 -26.24 -17.07
C GLN A 704 3.33 -27.68 -16.63
N ALA A 705 2.85 -28.70 -17.35
CA ALA A 705 2.94 -30.11 -16.92
C ALA A 705 4.34 -30.74 -17.09
N CYS A 706 4.81 -31.46 -16.07
CA CYS A 706 6.09 -32.17 -16.12
C CYS A 706 6.01 -33.47 -16.95
N GLY A 707 6.25 -33.39 -18.27
CA GLY A 707 6.82 -34.49 -19.05
C GLY A 707 5.96 -35.72 -19.34
N SER A 708 4.62 -35.61 -19.35
CA SER A 708 3.70 -36.68 -19.76
C SER A 708 2.43 -36.10 -20.42
N PRO A 709 1.52 -36.91 -21.01
CA PRO A 709 0.74 -36.50 -22.18
C PRO A 709 -0.33 -35.43 -21.90
N ALA A 710 -0.88 -34.88 -22.98
CA ALA A 710 -1.71 -33.67 -23.05
C ALA A 710 -3.04 -33.67 -22.26
N ASP A 711 -3.29 -34.68 -21.42
CA ASP A 711 -4.52 -34.86 -20.65
C ASP A 711 -4.42 -34.30 -19.21
N SER A 712 -3.22 -33.95 -18.73
CA SER A 712 -3.05 -33.24 -17.45
C SER A 712 -3.01 -31.73 -17.68
N GLU A 713 -4.16 -31.06 -17.53
CA GLU A 713 -4.27 -29.62 -17.73
C GLU A 713 -3.35 -28.82 -16.76
N ALA A 714 -2.79 -27.73 -17.29
CA ALA A 714 -2.02 -26.75 -16.53
C ALA A 714 -2.87 -26.14 -15.40
N MET A 715 -2.26 -25.95 -14.21
CA MET A 715 -2.98 -25.34 -13.10
C MET A 715 -3.31 -23.87 -13.38
N ARG A 716 -4.61 -23.59 -13.49
CA ARG A 716 -5.14 -22.26 -13.84
C ARG A 716 -4.92 -21.23 -12.73
N THR A 717 -4.80 -19.96 -13.11
CA THR A 717 -4.61 -18.81 -12.18
C THR A 717 -5.60 -17.67 -12.42
N ASP A 718 -6.61 -17.88 -13.27
CA ASP A 718 -7.64 -16.90 -13.61
C ASP A 718 -8.75 -16.78 -12.54
N TRP A 719 -9.34 -15.59 -12.46
CA TRP A 719 -10.45 -15.31 -11.55
C TRP A 719 -11.80 -15.49 -12.25
N HIS A 720 -12.63 -16.43 -11.80
CA HIS A 720 -14.01 -16.64 -12.31
C HIS A 720 -15.03 -15.57 -11.86
N ILE A 721 -14.54 -14.47 -11.26
CA ILE A 721 -15.35 -13.55 -10.47
C ILE A 721 -14.82 -12.15 -10.79
N GLY A 722 -15.62 -11.35 -11.50
CA GLY A 722 -15.34 -9.93 -11.69
C GLY A 722 -15.22 -9.21 -10.33
N PRO A 723 -14.56 -8.06 -10.27
CA PRO A 723 -14.45 -7.31 -9.03
C PRO A 723 -15.84 -6.83 -8.59
N CYS A 724 -16.21 -7.11 -7.34
CA CYS A 724 -17.52 -6.70 -6.82
C CYS A 724 -17.41 -5.49 -5.86
N PRO A 725 -18.28 -4.47 -6.00
CA PRO A 725 -18.28 -3.30 -5.11
C PRO A 725 -18.69 -3.64 -3.66
N PRO A 726 -18.34 -2.80 -2.67
CA PRO A 726 -18.72 -2.96 -1.27
C PRO A 726 -20.23 -3.22 -1.08
N GLY A 727 -20.58 -4.31 -0.41
CA GLY A 727 -21.97 -4.65 -0.10
C GLY A 727 -22.77 -5.31 -1.22
N TYR A 728 -22.13 -5.69 -2.33
CA TYR A 728 -22.79 -6.40 -3.44
C TYR A 728 -23.36 -7.78 -3.04
N HIS A 729 -22.75 -8.45 -2.06
CA HIS A 729 -23.19 -9.75 -1.57
C HIS A 729 -23.67 -9.74 -0.11
N LEU A 730 -24.47 -10.75 0.24
CA LEU A 730 -24.81 -11.07 1.61
C LEU A 730 -23.60 -11.65 2.36
N PRO A 731 -23.45 -11.42 3.68
CA PRO A 731 -22.32 -11.88 4.48
C PRO A 731 -22.41 -13.38 4.81
N LYS A 732 -22.10 -14.23 3.82
CA LYS A 732 -22.10 -15.70 3.91
C LYS A 732 -21.00 -16.32 3.02
N TRP A 733 -20.56 -17.53 3.36
CA TRP A 733 -19.63 -18.34 2.55
C TRP A 733 -20.25 -18.80 1.22
N GLU A 734 -21.56 -19.08 1.21
CA GLU A 734 -22.33 -19.24 -0.01
C GLU A 734 -22.52 -17.86 -0.67
N ARG A 735 -22.00 -17.67 -1.88
CA ARG A 735 -22.17 -16.40 -2.62
C ARG A 735 -23.65 -16.21 -2.97
N LYS A 736 -24.26 -15.20 -2.35
CA LYS A 736 -25.60 -14.69 -2.71
C LYS A 736 -25.54 -13.18 -2.84
N GLU A 737 -26.10 -12.68 -3.93
CA GLU A 737 -26.26 -11.25 -4.18
C GLU A 737 -27.12 -10.61 -3.10
N ASN A 738 -26.86 -9.34 -2.81
CA ASN A 738 -27.66 -8.54 -1.91
C ASN A 738 -28.77 -7.85 -2.73
N GLU A 739 -30.01 -8.33 -2.60
CA GLU A 739 -31.22 -7.75 -3.24
C GLU A 739 -31.42 -6.25 -2.94
N ASN A 740 -30.76 -5.72 -1.89
CA ASN A 740 -30.80 -4.31 -1.48
C ASN A 740 -29.57 -3.51 -1.97
N PHE A 741 -28.72 -4.08 -2.84
CA PHE A 741 -27.59 -3.36 -3.41
C PHE A 741 -28.08 -2.43 -4.53
N GLU A 742 -28.06 -1.13 -4.27
CA GLU A 742 -28.30 -0.12 -5.30
C GLU A 742 -27.17 -0.16 -6.34
N PRO A 743 -27.45 -0.43 -7.64
CA PRO A 743 -26.42 -0.48 -8.68
C PRO A 743 -25.74 0.88 -8.87
N ILE A 744 -24.43 0.88 -9.16
CA ILE A 744 -23.73 2.11 -9.52
C ILE A 744 -24.35 2.65 -10.82
N GLN A 745 -24.99 3.81 -10.72
CA GLN A 745 -25.36 4.57 -11.91
C GLN A 745 -24.11 5.26 -12.45
N PRO A 746 -23.68 5.02 -13.70
CA PRO A 746 -22.68 5.87 -14.30
C PRO A 746 -23.25 7.30 -14.38
N THR A 747 -22.43 8.31 -14.07
CA THR A 747 -22.75 9.68 -14.47
C THR A 747 -22.95 9.67 -15.98
N GLN A 748 -24.12 10.11 -16.45
CA GLN A 748 -24.32 10.36 -17.87
C GLN A 748 -23.17 11.25 -18.35
N SER A 749 -22.56 10.90 -19.48
CA SER A 749 -21.49 11.68 -20.08
C SER A 749 -22.05 13.04 -20.50
N GLY A 750 -21.91 14.03 -19.62
CA GLY A 750 -22.28 15.41 -19.90
C GLY A 750 -21.53 15.88 -21.14
N SER A 751 -22.28 16.29 -22.16
CA SER A 751 -21.74 17.03 -23.29
C SER A 751 -21.61 18.50 -22.89
N GLU A 752 -20.60 18.81 -22.10
CA GLU A 752 -20.16 20.16 -21.68
C GLU A 752 -18.70 20.40 -22.07
#